data_AF-A0A821WSM1-F1
#
_entry.id   AF-A0A821WSM1-F1
#
_cell.length_a   1.000
_cell.length_b   1.000
_cell.length_c   1.000
_cell.angle_alpha   90.00
_cell.angle_beta   90.00
_cell.angle_gamma   90.00
#
_symmetry.space_group_name_H-M   'P 1'
#
loop_
_entity.id
_entity.type
_entity.pdbx_description
1 polymer ?
#
loop_
_entity_poly.entity_id
_entity_poly.type
_entity_poly.pdbx_seq_one_letter_code
_entity_poly.pdbx_strand_id
1 'polypeptide(L)'
;MANKSNLKRIRDILLSDTNDTDDDITDDQESDLDSDFDTSAIESDDTSADEHISEESDSSNSDTGENDIFTNSQPETIEKAGVTWSSYQNKKNSRISAAKIMKIKSGSSTKVQTILDSFKLFFTDELLDDIVFHTNRYAEQCFDQIQRSRQEFNTTKLKSRRWIPMDRVELESFIGLLIQSGINRSNHELLSELWDISQSRPLYRATMSLQRFKYLLRFIRFDDRQGRNKTDRLAPVRHMFERFVKQLPRHFIPSENLTIDEQLVPFRGRCRFVQYIPKKSVKYGLKFWVLSDADSRYVLSIDLYTGKKDNIIQKDLRTNVVLHLVDQLPNNVKQGRSITFDRYFTDLKLSEALMDRKMTSVGIVEHKRSFLPNELKLCRKELFASWFYFSGPHMLLSYQAKEKKKPVVLLSSAHEFAEVFDDEKRLPCAIHDYNQTKGGVDAIDQCIENYTVRRISRRWPMVVFYNMIDIGAINAMTIWLCQNSSWNVKRTNTRRIFLTQLSKALTNLQLQCRSKEVRLMPKATGSLSNGVDLQDIHHQASNQNKKNRYFKRICCQYLPVCLFLFLLAIFLLIAGIAAMLVALIGIPKTITTTTAATTTATTTTTTTTTTTTATTTTASMTTATSKATFAFLSVYIHE
;
A
#
# COMPACT_ATOMS: atom_id res chain seq x y z
N MET A 1 -38.41 -5.96 37.32
CA MET A 1 -37.37 -6.57 36.44
C MET A 1 -37.06 -5.75 35.19
N ALA A 2 -38.04 -5.12 34.53
CA ALA A 2 -37.92 -4.39 33.25
C ALA A 2 -36.59 -3.63 32.99
N ASN A 3 -36.10 -2.82 33.93
CA ASN A 3 -34.87 -2.03 33.73
C ASN A 3 -33.62 -2.88 33.40
N LYS A 4 -33.47 -4.10 33.97
CA LYS A 4 -32.39 -5.02 33.56
C LYS A 4 -32.62 -5.58 32.15
N SER A 5 -33.87 -5.80 31.73
CA SER A 5 -34.21 -6.23 30.36
C SER A 5 -33.90 -5.11 29.35
N ASN A 6 -34.31 -3.87 29.63
CA ASN A 6 -34.06 -2.73 28.75
C ASN A 6 -32.57 -2.42 28.63
N LEU A 7 -31.81 -2.50 29.73
CA LEU A 7 -30.35 -2.40 29.71
C LEU A 7 -29.69 -3.57 28.97
N LYS A 8 -30.24 -4.80 29.05
CA LYS A 8 -29.80 -5.93 28.22
C LYS A 8 -30.07 -5.62 26.74
N ARG A 9 -31.29 -5.22 26.36
CA ARG A 9 -31.65 -4.93 24.96
C ARG A 9 -30.86 -3.75 24.36
N ILE A 10 -30.56 -2.70 25.14
CA ILE A 10 -29.65 -1.62 24.73
C ILE A 10 -28.20 -2.13 24.61
N ARG A 11 -27.76 -3.03 25.51
CA ARG A 11 -26.46 -3.71 25.39
C ARG A 11 -26.41 -4.63 24.16
N ASP A 12 -27.53 -5.27 23.81
CA ASP A 12 -27.65 -6.18 22.68
C ASP A 12 -27.70 -5.40 21.35
N ILE A 13 -28.36 -4.23 21.29
CA ILE A 13 -28.18 -3.24 20.18
C ILE A 13 -26.72 -2.76 20.12
N LEU A 14 -26.06 -2.60 21.27
CA LEU A 14 -24.63 -2.30 21.35
C LEU A 14 -23.72 -3.52 21.06
N LEU A 15 -24.27 -4.71 20.76
CA LEU A 15 -23.51 -5.93 20.47
C LEU A 15 -23.92 -6.62 19.15
N SER A 16 -25.08 -6.30 18.57
CA SER A 16 -25.54 -6.77 17.26
C SER A 16 -24.64 -6.32 16.10
N ASP A 17 -23.69 -5.42 16.36
CA ASP A 17 -22.49 -5.18 15.54
C ASP A 17 -21.62 -6.44 15.32
N THR A 18 -21.96 -7.60 15.91
CA THR A 18 -21.44 -8.91 15.47
C THR A 18 -21.93 -9.33 14.09
N ASN A 19 -23.02 -8.74 13.59
CA ASN A 19 -23.60 -8.99 12.28
C ASN A 19 -22.98 -8.03 11.24
N ASP A 20 -21.64 -7.96 11.25
CA ASP A 20 -20.80 -7.63 10.08
C ASP A 20 -20.63 -8.90 9.18
N THR A 21 -21.28 -10.01 9.55
CA THR A 21 -21.63 -11.13 8.67
C THR A 21 -22.93 -10.85 7.94
N ASP A 22 -22.98 -11.23 6.67
CA ASP A 22 -24.18 -11.18 5.83
C ASP A 22 -25.39 -11.83 6.52
N ASP A 23 -26.41 -11.03 6.82
CA ASP A 23 -27.71 -11.47 7.36
C ASP A 23 -28.59 -12.15 6.27
N ASP A 24 -27.97 -12.94 5.39
CA ASP A 24 -28.61 -13.91 4.48
C ASP A 24 -28.24 -15.32 4.97
N ILE A 25 -28.60 -15.60 6.23
CA ILE A 25 -28.94 -16.95 6.72
C ILE A 25 -30.46 -16.92 6.83
N THR A 26 -31.15 -17.54 5.89
CA THR A 26 -32.57 -17.85 6.04
C THR A 26 -32.71 -18.95 7.08
N ASP A 27 -33.45 -18.70 8.15
CA ASP A 27 -33.80 -19.71 9.14
C ASP A 27 -34.71 -20.77 8.49
N ASP A 28 -34.11 -21.88 8.05
CA ASP A 28 -34.79 -23.14 7.77
C ASP A 28 -33.80 -24.30 7.99
N GLN A 29 -34.28 -25.39 8.59
CA GLN A 29 -33.54 -26.62 8.92
C GLN A 29 -32.44 -26.49 9.99
N GLU A 30 -32.86 -26.30 11.24
CA GLU A 30 -32.27 -27.09 12.34
C GLU A 30 -32.65 -28.57 12.11
N SER A 31 -31.71 -29.37 11.62
CA SER A 31 -31.80 -30.83 11.67
C SER A 31 -30.41 -31.47 11.69
N ASP A 32 -30.15 -32.20 12.78
CA ASP A 32 -29.19 -33.30 12.91
C ASP A 32 -27.73 -33.08 12.45
N LEU A 33 -26.90 -32.74 13.44
CA LEU A 33 -25.46 -32.89 13.40
C LEU A 33 -25.06 -34.39 13.41
N ASP A 34 -25.21 -35.09 12.28
CA ASP A 34 -24.40 -36.27 11.90
C ASP A 34 -24.77 -36.79 10.49
N SER A 35 -24.08 -36.32 9.45
CA SER A 35 -23.78 -37.08 8.22
C SER A 35 -22.87 -36.32 7.24
N ASP A 36 -21.85 -37.02 6.73
CA ASP A 36 -21.24 -36.93 5.39
C ASP A 36 -21.23 -35.57 4.67
N PHE A 37 -20.36 -34.65 5.12
CA PHE A 37 -20.04 -33.45 4.35
C PHE A 37 -19.11 -33.78 3.16
N ASP A 38 -19.69 -33.93 1.97
CA ASP A 38 -19.03 -34.35 0.72
C ASP A 38 -17.66 -33.68 0.45
N THR A 39 -16.59 -34.46 0.60
CA THR A 39 -15.18 -34.08 0.39
C THR A 39 -14.77 -34.08 -1.09
N SER A 40 -15.53 -33.38 -1.94
CA SER A 40 -15.14 -33.09 -3.34
C SER A 40 -14.23 -31.84 -3.50
N ALA A 41 -13.74 -31.29 -2.39
CA ALA A 41 -12.87 -30.10 -2.33
C ALA A 41 -11.36 -30.42 -2.49
N ILE A 42 -10.98 -31.04 -3.63
CA ILE A 42 -9.61 -31.31 -4.11
C ILE A 42 -8.62 -31.67 -2.99
N GLU A 43 -8.47 -32.96 -2.72
CA GLU A 43 -7.40 -33.47 -1.87
C GLU A 43 -6.02 -33.14 -2.46
N SER A 44 -5.40 -32.09 -1.93
CA SER A 44 -3.95 -32.02 -1.85
C SER A 44 -3.50 -32.97 -0.74
N ASP A 45 -3.35 -34.26 -1.06
CA ASP A 45 -2.49 -35.16 -0.32
C ASP A 45 -1.05 -34.62 -0.42
N ASP A 46 -0.74 -33.70 0.47
CA ASP A 46 0.45 -32.85 0.44
C ASP A 46 1.57 -33.43 1.30
N THR A 47 1.70 -34.77 1.23
CA THR A 47 2.67 -35.63 1.93
C THR A 47 4.08 -35.52 1.34
N SER A 48 4.62 -34.30 1.35
CA SER A 48 6.07 -34.09 1.32
C SER A 48 6.45 -32.92 2.23
N ALA A 49 7.55 -33.10 2.95
CA ALA A 49 8.11 -32.07 3.82
C ALA A 49 8.73 -30.93 3.01
N ASP A 50 8.75 -29.74 3.60
CA ASP A 50 9.55 -28.61 3.13
C ASP A 50 11.03 -28.87 3.41
N GLU A 51 11.60 -29.78 2.62
CA GLU A 51 13.03 -30.09 2.63
C GLU A 51 13.80 -28.90 2.04
N HIS A 52 14.12 -27.92 2.90
CA HIS A 52 15.13 -26.90 2.64
C HIS A 52 16.40 -27.60 2.11
N ILE A 53 16.92 -27.10 0.98
CA ILE A 53 18.31 -27.32 0.59
C ILE A 53 19.10 -26.29 1.39
N SER A 54 19.44 -26.62 2.63
CA SER A 54 20.30 -25.80 3.48
C SER A 54 21.76 -25.94 3.04
N GLU A 55 22.48 -24.83 3.08
CA GLU A 55 23.93 -24.78 2.91
C GLU A 55 24.59 -25.25 4.21
N GLU A 56 24.66 -26.57 4.42
CA GLU A 56 25.66 -27.15 5.30
C GLU A 56 26.94 -27.35 4.49
N SER A 57 28.05 -26.88 5.07
CA SER A 57 29.38 -26.81 4.47
C SER A 57 30.37 -27.61 5.32
N ASP A 58 30.66 -28.84 4.90
CA ASP A 58 31.81 -29.61 5.37
C ASP A 58 32.83 -29.71 4.24
N SER A 59 34.10 -29.40 4.52
CA SER A 59 35.16 -29.31 3.51
C SER A 59 36.07 -30.53 3.53
N SER A 60 36.13 -31.29 2.43
CA SER A 60 37.14 -32.35 2.24
C SER A 60 37.58 -32.48 0.78
N ASN A 61 38.79 -32.00 0.46
CA ASN A 61 39.42 -32.20 -0.84
C ASN A 61 39.65 -33.70 -1.14
N SER A 62 39.34 -34.16 -2.36
CA SER A 62 40.22 -35.08 -3.09
C SER A 62 39.92 -35.14 -4.59
N ASP A 63 40.95 -34.77 -5.38
CA ASP A 63 41.25 -35.10 -6.79
C ASP A 63 40.23 -34.90 -7.93
N THR A 64 40.82 -34.62 -9.10
CA THR A 64 40.16 -34.26 -10.36
C THR A 64 39.68 -35.49 -11.15
N GLY A 65 38.41 -35.49 -11.55
CA GLY A 65 37.87 -36.33 -12.62
C GLY A 65 37.60 -35.51 -13.89
N GLU A 66 37.71 -36.13 -15.07
CA GLU A 66 37.64 -35.42 -16.36
C GLU A 66 36.20 -35.10 -16.83
N ASN A 67 36.10 -34.14 -17.77
CA ASN A 67 34.85 -33.57 -18.25
C ASN A 67 34.11 -34.46 -19.28
N ASP A 68 33.30 -35.42 -18.81
CA ASP A 68 32.36 -36.14 -19.68
C ASP A 68 30.94 -35.54 -19.68
N ILE A 69 30.74 -34.53 -20.53
CA ILE A 69 29.40 -34.18 -21.00
C ILE A 69 29.01 -35.20 -22.09
N PHE A 70 28.16 -36.17 -21.72
CA PHE A 70 27.66 -37.21 -22.64
C PHE A 70 26.92 -36.62 -23.85
N THR A 71 27.68 -36.37 -24.92
CA THR A 71 27.20 -35.80 -26.18
C THR A 71 26.65 -36.89 -27.10
N ASN A 72 25.51 -37.46 -26.70
CA ASN A 72 24.79 -38.43 -27.52
C ASN A 72 24.44 -37.78 -28.89
N SER A 73 24.90 -38.39 -29.99
CA SER A 73 25.05 -37.70 -31.29
C SER A 73 23.76 -37.56 -32.11
N GLN A 74 22.60 -37.78 -31.48
CA GLN A 74 21.26 -37.47 -31.97
C GLN A 74 20.44 -36.81 -30.85
N PRO A 75 19.67 -35.74 -31.13
CA PRO A 75 18.78 -35.13 -30.14
C PRO A 75 17.71 -36.10 -29.62
N GLU A 76 17.72 -36.40 -28.32
CA GLU A 76 16.59 -37.09 -27.69
C GLU A 76 15.38 -36.15 -27.71
N THR A 77 14.29 -36.61 -28.31
CA THR A 77 13.10 -35.80 -28.56
C THR A 77 11.87 -36.52 -28.02
N ILE A 78 11.12 -35.85 -27.14
CA ILE A 78 10.00 -36.42 -26.39
C ILE A 78 8.76 -35.55 -26.61
N GLU A 79 7.63 -36.18 -26.93
CA GLU A 79 6.36 -35.46 -27.13
C GLU A 79 5.42 -35.67 -25.94
N LYS A 80 4.84 -34.57 -25.44
CA LYS A 80 3.86 -34.63 -24.36
C LYS A 80 2.78 -33.57 -24.51
N ALA A 81 1.52 -34.00 -24.47
CA ALA A 81 0.33 -33.13 -24.53
C ALA A 81 0.31 -32.14 -25.72
N GLY A 82 0.88 -32.53 -26.87
CA GLY A 82 1.00 -31.69 -28.06
C GLY A 82 2.22 -30.78 -28.10
N VAL A 83 3.16 -30.92 -27.15
CA VAL A 83 4.41 -30.16 -27.08
C VAL A 83 5.60 -31.10 -27.27
N THR A 84 6.41 -30.80 -28.28
CA THR A 84 7.66 -31.51 -28.58
C THR A 84 8.81 -30.86 -27.80
N TRP A 85 9.57 -31.67 -27.05
CA TRP A 85 10.70 -31.27 -26.23
C TRP A 85 11.97 -31.95 -26.73
N SER A 86 13.07 -31.21 -26.92
CA SER A 86 14.33 -31.76 -27.41
C SER A 86 15.49 -31.51 -26.42
N SER A 87 16.38 -32.49 -26.23
CA SER A 87 17.60 -32.31 -25.43
C SER A 87 18.68 -31.47 -26.14
N TYR A 88 18.51 -31.17 -27.43
CA TYR A 88 19.38 -30.24 -28.16
C TYR A 88 19.10 -28.79 -27.73
N GLN A 89 20.14 -28.10 -27.25
CA GLN A 89 20.05 -26.69 -26.87
C GLN A 89 19.70 -25.80 -28.08
N ASN A 90 18.95 -24.73 -27.83
CA ASN A 90 18.84 -23.64 -28.80
C ASN A 90 20.24 -23.11 -29.15
N LYS A 91 20.55 -22.97 -30.45
CA LYS A 91 21.84 -22.42 -30.90
C LYS A 91 22.07 -21.04 -30.27
N LYS A 92 23.26 -20.80 -29.71
CA LYS A 92 23.69 -19.51 -29.11
C LYS A 92 23.73 -18.39 -30.17
N ASN A 93 22.55 -17.86 -30.51
CA ASN A 93 22.41 -16.59 -31.23
C ASN A 93 22.89 -15.47 -30.30
N SER A 94 23.80 -14.61 -30.77
CA SER A 94 24.44 -13.55 -29.98
C SER A 94 23.53 -12.35 -29.62
N ARG A 95 22.21 -12.54 -29.62
CA ARG A 95 21.20 -11.51 -29.33
C ARG A 95 20.23 -12.04 -28.29
N ILE A 96 20.41 -11.60 -27.05
CA ILE A 96 19.48 -11.80 -25.93
C ILE A 96 18.06 -11.41 -26.39
N SER A 97 17.07 -12.25 -26.08
CA SER A 97 15.67 -11.97 -26.44
C SER A 97 15.22 -10.60 -25.96
N ALA A 98 14.60 -9.80 -26.85
CA ALA A 98 14.11 -8.46 -26.52
C ALA A 98 13.02 -8.45 -25.42
N ALA A 99 12.45 -9.61 -25.08
CA ALA A 99 11.58 -9.76 -23.92
C ALA A 99 12.33 -9.67 -22.58
N LYS A 100 13.62 -10.04 -22.53
CA LYS A 100 14.46 -10.12 -21.32
C LYS A 100 15.24 -8.83 -20.99
N ILE A 101 15.31 -7.88 -21.91
CA ILE A 101 16.07 -6.63 -21.70
C ILE A 101 15.29 -5.67 -20.81
N MET A 102 15.71 -5.51 -19.55
CA MET A 102 15.27 -4.41 -18.69
C MET A 102 15.60 -3.05 -19.32
N LYS A 103 14.59 -2.21 -19.52
CA LYS A 103 14.74 -0.86 -20.09
C LYS A 103 14.82 0.27 -19.06
N ILE A 104 14.47 0.00 -17.81
CA ILE A 104 14.33 1.01 -16.76
C ILE A 104 14.92 0.45 -15.47
N LYS A 105 15.87 1.19 -14.88
CA LYS A 105 16.52 0.85 -13.61
C LYS A 105 15.50 0.84 -12.47
N SER A 106 15.67 -0.11 -11.55
CA SER A 106 14.87 -0.25 -10.34
C SER A 106 15.09 0.87 -9.31
N GLY A 107 14.12 1.02 -8.41
CA GLY A 107 14.12 2.01 -7.33
C GLY A 107 12.84 2.83 -7.28
N SER A 108 12.78 3.82 -6.38
CA SER A 108 11.60 4.66 -6.23
C SER A 108 11.42 5.65 -7.39
N SER A 109 10.19 5.72 -7.92
CA SER A 109 9.80 6.69 -8.96
C SER A 109 9.41 8.06 -8.41
N THR A 110 9.12 8.16 -7.10
CA THR A 110 8.42 9.29 -6.49
C THR A 110 9.26 9.86 -5.35
N LYS A 111 9.81 11.08 -5.53
CA LYS A 111 10.64 11.74 -4.52
C LYS A 111 9.86 12.05 -3.23
N VAL A 112 10.48 11.80 -2.07
CA VAL A 112 9.94 12.08 -0.74
C VAL A 112 10.91 12.91 0.08
N GLN A 113 10.43 13.79 0.96
CA GLN A 113 11.26 14.60 1.86
C GLN A 113 11.28 14.02 3.28
N THR A 114 10.20 13.36 3.70
CA THR A 114 10.07 12.75 5.03
C THR A 114 9.53 11.30 4.98
N ILE A 115 9.71 10.60 6.11
CA ILE A 115 9.14 9.27 6.39
C ILE A 115 7.60 9.29 6.39
N LEU A 116 6.98 10.44 6.73
CA LEU A 116 5.52 10.57 6.65
C LEU A 116 5.06 10.64 5.19
N ASP A 117 5.80 11.36 4.34
CA ASP A 117 5.49 11.50 2.91
C ASP A 117 5.47 10.12 2.23
N SER A 118 6.47 9.27 2.50
CA SER A 118 6.56 7.94 1.88
C SER A 118 5.44 6.99 2.31
N PHE A 119 4.85 7.19 3.51
CA PHE A 119 3.65 6.49 3.95
C PHE A 119 2.37 7.07 3.32
N LYS A 120 2.30 8.40 3.19
CA LYS A 120 1.20 9.14 2.54
C LYS A 120 1.03 8.83 1.05
N LEU A 121 2.04 8.25 0.38
CA LEU A 121 1.90 7.71 -0.98
C LEU A 121 0.86 6.57 -1.07
N PHE A 122 0.74 5.76 -0.02
CA PHE A 122 -0.20 4.63 0.04
C PHE A 122 -1.47 4.99 0.82
N PHE A 123 -1.31 5.70 1.93
CA PHE A 123 -2.41 6.27 2.72
C PHE A 123 -2.64 7.73 2.31
N THR A 124 -3.12 7.92 1.09
CA THR A 124 -3.39 9.25 0.55
C THR A 124 -4.51 9.96 1.31
N ASP A 125 -4.58 11.27 1.18
CA ASP A 125 -5.57 12.09 1.87
C ASP A 125 -7.01 11.70 1.51
N GLU A 126 -7.28 11.32 0.26
CA GLU A 126 -8.60 10.88 -0.20
C GLU A 126 -8.97 9.50 0.38
N LEU A 127 -8.00 8.60 0.54
CA LEU A 127 -8.22 7.29 1.19
C LEU A 127 -8.56 7.47 2.68
N LEU A 128 -7.87 8.40 3.35
CA LEU A 128 -8.12 8.70 4.77
C LEU A 128 -9.45 9.44 4.96
N ASP A 129 -9.81 10.35 4.05
CA ASP A 129 -11.08 11.08 4.09
C ASP A 129 -12.29 10.17 3.84
N ASP A 130 -12.19 9.19 2.93
CA ASP A 130 -13.21 8.14 2.76
C ASP A 130 -13.48 7.44 4.12
N ILE A 131 -12.40 7.04 4.81
CA ILE A 131 -12.48 6.35 6.11
C ILE A 131 -13.12 7.26 7.16
N VAL A 132 -12.69 8.52 7.26
CA VAL A 132 -13.28 9.50 8.20
C VAL A 132 -14.78 9.69 7.92
N PHE A 133 -15.17 9.85 6.66
CA PHE A 133 -16.56 10.04 6.23
C PHE A 133 -17.44 8.83 6.59
N HIS A 134 -17.05 7.63 6.16
CA HIS A 134 -17.82 6.40 6.44
C HIS A 134 -17.87 6.07 7.93
N THR A 135 -16.78 6.30 8.66
CA THR A 135 -16.70 6.13 10.12
C THR A 135 -17.64 7.09 10.86
N ASN A 136 -17.65 8.37 10.49
CA ASN A 136 -18.53 9.37 11.12
C ASN A 136 -20.00 9.08 10.84
N ARG A 137 -20.37 8.86 9.57
CA ARG A 137 -21.76 8.57 9.16
C ARG A 137 -22.32 7.34 9.86
N TYR A 138 -21.55 6.26 9.97
CA TYR A 138 -21.96 5.06 10.71
C TYR A 138 -22.07 5.29 12.22
N ALA A 139 -21.10 6.00 12.82
CA ALA A 139 -21.14 6.30 14.25
C ALA A 139 -22.37 7.16 14.61
N GLU A 140 -22.67 8.19 13.83
CA GLU A 140 -23.82 9.07 14.04
C GLU A 140 -25.14 8.28 13.98
N GLN A 141 -25.32 7.41 12.99
CA GLN A 141 -26.47 6.50 12.90
C GLN A 141 -26.64 5.64 14.16
N CYS A 142 -25.56 5.02 14.66
CA CYS A 142 -25.59 4.23 15.89
C CYS A 142 -25.92 5.07 17.13
N PHE A 143 -25.33 6.26 17.27
CA PHE A 143 -25.56 7.15 18.41
C PHE A 143 -26.99 7.70 18.43
N ASP A 144 -27.56 8.02 17.26
CA ASP A 144 -28.97 8.40 17.10
C ASP A 144 -29.93 7.27 17.45
N GLN A 145 -29.65 6.04 17.00
CA GLN A 145 -30.45 4.86 17.35
C GLN A 145 -30.46 4.62 18.87
N ILE A 146 -29.28 4.72 19.51
CA ILE A 146 -29.14 4.64 20.97
C ILE A 146 -29.93 5.75 21.67
N GLN A 147 -29.94 6.97 21.13
CA GLN A 147 -30.70 8.09 21.71
C GLN A 147 -32.21 7.88 21.59
N ARG A 148 -32.71 7.37 20.45
CA ARG A 148 -34.13 7.03 20.24
C ARG A 148 -34.62 5.94 21.21
N SER A 149 -33.90 4.81 21.29
CA SER A 149 -34.27 3.74 22.23
C SER A 149 -34.16 4.15 23.71
N ARG A 150 -33.32 5.14 24.06
CA ARG A 150 -33.30 5.70 25.42
C ARG A 150 -34.58 6.48 25.76
N GLN A 151 -35.14 7.21 24.79
CA GLN A 151 -36.40 7.92 24.93
C GLN A 151 -37.55 6.93 25.06
N GLU A 152 -37.63 5.96 24.15
CA GLU A 152 -38.60 4.85 24.14
C GLU A 152 -38.67 4.11 25.48
N PHE A 153 -37.53 3.67 26.03
CA PHE A 153 -37.47 2.92 27.28
C PHE A 153 -37.32 3.78 28.55
N ASN A 154 -37.51 5.10 28.45
CA ASN A 154 -37.44 6.09 29.53
C ASN A 154 -36.20 5.93 30.46
N THR A 155 -35.03 5.73 29.87
CA THR A 155 -33.77 5.46 30.60
C THR A 155 -32.97 6.75 30.93
N THR A 156 -33.69 7.79 31.35
CA THR A 156 -33.22 9.18 31.54
C THR A 156 -32.06 9.39 32.53
N LYS A 157 -31.75 8.41 33.39
CA LYS A 157 -30.64 8.50 34.37
C LYS A 157 -29.24 8.34 33.77
N LEU A 158 -29.10 7.97 32.50
CA LEU A 158 -27.81 7.87 31.81
C LEU A 158 -27.50 9.12 30.99
N LYS A 159 -26.40 9.82 31.31
CA LYS A 159 -25.91 10.98 30.53
C LYS A 159 -25.95 10.66 29.03
N SER A 160 -26.64 11.48 28.25
CA SER A 160 -26.52 11.38 26.79
C SER A 160 -25.08 11.71 26.39
N ARG A 161 -24.57 10.95 25.43
CA ARG A 161 -23.29 11.18 24.78
C ARG A 161 -23.60 11.14 23.29
N ARG A 162 -23.41 12.27 22.60
CA ARG A 162 -23.40 12.30 21.13
C ARG A 162 -22.09 11.71 20.62
N TRP A 163 -22.05 11.29 19.36
CA TRP A 163 -20.79 11.16 18.66
C TRP A 163 -20.04 12.51 18.67
N ILE A 164 -18.71 12.42 18.75
CA ILE A 164 -17.80 13.52 18.40
C ILE A 164 -17.16 13.07 17.09
N PRO A 165 -17.32 13.82 15.98
CA PRO A 165 -16.68 13.48 14.71
C PRO A 165 -15.20 13.15 14.88
N MET A 166 -14.75 12.09 14.21
CA MET A 166 -13.35 11.86 13.90
C MET A 166 -12.93 12.87 12.83
N ASP A 167 -11.68 13.34 12.90
CA ASP A 167 -11.01 14.06 11.82
C ASP A 167 -9.81 13.25 11.32
N ARG A 168 -9.17 13.74 10.24
CA ARG A 168 -8.01 13.07 9.64
C ARG A 168 -6.81 12.99 10.59
N VAL A 169 -6.60 14.00 11.45
CA VAL A 169 -5.51 14.05 12.42
C VAL A 169 -5.68 12.98 13.50
N GLU A 170 -6.91 12.73 13.94
CA GLU A 170 -7.21 11.65 14.88
C GLU A 170 -7.10 10.27 14.23
N LEU A 171 -7.50 10.10 12.96
CA LEU A 171 -7.31 8.85 12.22
C LEU A 171 -5.82 8.54 11.99
N GLU A 172 -5.03 9.51 11.56
CA GLU A 172 -3.58 9.38 11.43
C GLU A 172 -2.95 9.02 12.78
N SER A 173 -3.35 9.70 13.85
CA SER A 173 -2.87 9.41 15.20
C SER A 173 -3.28 8.02 15.70
N PHE A 174 -4.47 7.54 15.33
CA PHE A 174 -4.92 6.18 15.61
C PHE A 174 -4.03 5.15 14.90
N ILE A 175 -3.70 5.35 13.62
CA ILE A 175 -2.73 4.54 12.87
C ILE A 175 -1.35 4.60 13.53
N GLY A 176 -0.90 5.79 13.94
CA GLY A 176 0.37 5.97 14.65
C GLY A 176 0.45 5.18 15.97
N LEU A 177 -0.64 5.14 16.75
CA LEU A 177 -0.71 4.31 17.97
C LEU A 177 -0.79 2.81 17.67
N LEU A 178 -1.41 2.40 16.56
CA LEU A 178 -1.38 1.00 16.11
C LEU A 178 0.04 0.57 15.70
N ILE A 179 0.75 1.41 14.95
CA ILE A 179 2.19 1.23 14.63
C ILE A 179 3.02 1.20 15.93
N GLN A 180 2.71 2.05 16.90
CA GLN A 180 3.36 2.01 18.22
C GLN A 180 3.13 0.68 18.96
N SER A 181 1.94 0.09 18.86
CA SER A 181 1.61 -1.21 19.43
C SER A 181 2.43 -2.33 18.78
N GLY A 182 2.58 -2.31 17.45
CA GLY A 182 3.40 -3.27 16.70
C GLY A 182 4.90 -3.18 17.03
N ILE A 183 5.46 -1.97 17.08
CA ILE A 183 6.85 -1.72 17.53
C ILE A 183 7.14 -2.32 18.91
N ASN A 184 6.15 -2.33 19.80
CA ASN A 184 6.32 -2.84 21.15
C ASN A 184 6.07 -4.35 21.29
N ARG A 185 5.58 -5.02 20.23
CA ARG A 185 4.97 -6.36 20.28
C ARG A 185 3.77 -6.45 21.26
N SER A 186 3.18 -5.30 21.55
CA SER A 186 2.04 -5.11 22.45
C SER A 186 0.68 -5.28 21.76
N ASN A 187 0.64 -5.68 20.49
CA ASN A 187 -0.60 -5.78 19.70
C ASN A 187 -1.61 -6.81 20.26
N HIS A 188 -1.14 -7.76 21.09
CA HIS A 188 -1.98 -8.72 21.82
C HIS A 188 -2.36 -8.28 23.25
N GLU A 189 -1.69 -7.27 23.83
CA GLU A 189 -1.99 -6.75 25.18
C GLU A 189 -3.40 -6.14 25.26
N LEU A 190 -3.98 -6.14 26.46
CA LEU A 190 -5.27 -5.54 26.73
C LEU A 190 -5.19 -4.02 26.59
N LEU A 191 -6.25 -3.42 26.03
CA LEU A 191 -6.30 -1.96 25.83
C LEU A 191 -6.21 -1.18 27.16
N SER A 192 -6.56 -1.79 28.29
CA SER A 192 -6.36 -1.21 29.63
C SER A 192 -4.88 -1.03 29.98
N GLU A 193 -4.05 -2.04 29.70
CA GLU A 193 -2.61 -2.06 30.00
C GLU A 193 -1.89 -1.00 29.15
N LEU A 194 -2.22 -0.92 27.86
CA LEU A 194 -1.74 0.12 26.95
C LEU A 194 -2.06 1.57 27.38
N TRP A 195 -2.98 1.79 28.31
CA TRP A 195 -3.33 3.11 28.86
C TRP A 195 -3.12 3.22 30.38
N ASP A 196 -2.53 2.20 31.03
CA ASP A 196 -2.26 2.22 32.48
C ASP A 196 -1.21 3.28 32.86
N ILE A 197 -1.33 3.88 34.04
CA ILE A 197 -0.43 4.97 34.44
C ILE A 197 1.00 4.48 34.73
N SER A 198 1.14 3.27 35.27
CA SER A 198 2.43 2.69 35.68
C SER A 198 3.13 1.91 34.57
N GLN A 199 2.38 1.25 33.68
CA GLN A 199 2.93 0.35 32.66
C GLN A 199 2.94 0.94 31.24
N SER A 200 2.01 1.84 30.89
CA SER A 200 1.93 2.33 29.50
C SER A 200 3.04 3.32 29.14
N ARG A 201 3.52 3.23 27.89
CA ARG A 201 4.32 4.30 27.29
C ARG A 201 3.48 5.58 27.21
N PRO A 202 3.99 6.76 27.64
CA PRO A 202 3.21 8.00 27.70
C PRO A 202 2.52 8.41 26.40
N LEU A 203 3.03 8.00 25.23
CA LEU A 203 2.49 8.34 23.92
C LEU A 203 1.00 7.98 23.76
N TYR A 204 0.55 6.83 24.28
CA TYR A 204 -0.85 6.41 24.17
C TYR A 204 -1.80 7.39 24.88
N ARG A 205 -1.54 7.65 26.18
CA ARG A 205 -2.32 8.57 27.03
C ARG A 205 -2.26 10.02 26.55
N ALA A 206 -1.09 10.47 26.08
CA ALA A 206 -0.92 11.81 25.56
C ALA A 206 -1.72 12.02 24.26
N THR A 207 -1.65 11.06 23.32
CA THR A 207 -2.27 11.16 22.00
C THR A 207 -3.80 11.08 22.04
N MET A 208 -4.40 10.15 22.79
CA MET A 208 -5.87 10.11 22.97
C MET A 208 -6.27 9.32 24.21
N SER A 209 -7.55 9.41 24.61
CA SER A 209 -8.07 8.61 25.73
C SER A 209 -8.35 7.17 25.32
N LEU A 210 -8.20 6.24 26.28
CA LEU A 210 -8.58 4.83 26.13
C LEU A 210 -10.02 4.67 25.62
N GLN A 211 -10.94 5.50 26.13
CA GLN A 211 -12.34 5.46 25.72
C GLN A 211 -12.54 5.89 24.26
N ARG A 212 -11.76 6.87 23.78
CA ARG A 212 -11.80 7.29 22.37
C ARG A 212 -11.19 6.21 21.48
N PHE A 213 -10.01 5.68 21.79
CA PHE A 213 -9.38 4.58 21.04
C PHE A 213 -10.30 3.34 20.94
N LYS A 214 -10.99 2.97 22.04
CA LYS A 214 -12.02 1.92 22.05
C LYS A 214 -13.23 2.24 21.14
N TYR A 215 -13.64 3.51 21.04
CA TYR A 215 -14.66 3.91 20.08
C TYR A 215 -14.17 3.83 18.63
N LEU A 216 -12.92 4.24 18.33
CA LEU A 216 -12.38 4.18 16.97
C LEU A 216 -12.30 2.72 16.46
N LEU A 217 -11.77 1.80 17.28
CA LEU A 217 -11.75 0.36 17.00
C LEU A 217 -13.14 -0.24 16.69
N ARG A 218 -14.20 0.30 17.32
CA ARG A 218 -15.59 -0.13 17.09
C ARG A 218 -16.17 0.48 15.81
N PHE A 219 -16.04 1.79 15.64
CA PHE A 219 -16.83 2.54 14.67
C PHE A 219 -16.16 2.67 13.30
N ILE A 220 -14.85 2.44 13.15
CA ILE A 220 -14.20 2.52 11.84
C ILE A 220 -14.91 1.64 10.79
N ARG A 221 -15.26 2.28 9.66
CA ARG A 221 -15.90 1.72 8.45
C ARG A 221 -15.21 2.27 7.21
N PHE A 222 -15.42 1.58 6.09
CA PHE A 222 -14.74 1.84 4.81
C PHE A 222 -15.72 2.02 3.64
N ASP A 223 -17.02 1.98 3.93
CA ASP A 223 -18.11 1.90 2.94
C ASP A 223 -19.46 2.36 3.53
N ASP A 224 -20.52 2.38 2.71
CA ASP A 224 -21.91 2.62 3.14
C ASP A 224 -22.72 1.32 3.10
N ARG A 225 -23.12 0.81 4.28
CA ARG A 225 -23.85 -0.46 4.43
C ARG A 225 -25.12 -0.53 3.56
N GLN A 226 -25.79 0.59 3.31
CA GLN A 226 -27.04 0.62 2.54
C GLN A 226 -26.82 0.54 1.02
N GLY A 227 -25.63 0.89 0.53
CA GLY A 227 -25.27 0.86 -0.89
C GLY A 227 -24.50 -0.38 -1.34
N ARG A 228 -24.34 -1.40 -0.47
CA ARG A 228 -23.56 -2.60 -0.76
C ARG A 228 -24.20 -3.42 -1.88
N ASN A 229 -23.41 -3.74 -2.91
CA ASN A 229 -23.76 -4.83 -3.82
C ASN A 229 -23.70 -6.16 -3.04
N LYS A 230 -24.86 -6.83 -2.89
CA LYS A 230 -24.97 -8.13 -2.19
C LYS A 230 -24.10 -9.25 -2.80
N THR A 231 -23.76 -9.20 -4.10
CA THR A 231 -22.92 -10.24 -4.71
C THR A 231 -21.42 -10.04 -4.48
N ASP A 232 -20.98 -8.83 -4.13
CA ASP A 232 -19.57 -8.56 -3.85
C ASP A 232 -19.23 -8.85 -2.38
N ARG A 233 -18.63 -10.02 -2.13
CA ARG A 233 -18.10 -10.42 -0.83
C ARG A 233 -17.05 -9.46 -0.25
N LEU A 234 -16.44 -8.58 -1.07
CA LEU A 234 -15.54 -7.53 -0.59
C LEU A 234 -16.19 -6.16 -0.39
N ALA A 235 -17.50 -5.97 -0.64
CA ALA A 235 -18.17 -4.67 -0.55
C ALA A 235 -17.82 -3.84 0.73
N PRO A 236 -17.68 -4.44 1.93
CA PRO A 236 -17.25 -3.73 3.14
C PRO A 236 -15.83 -3.12 3.14
N VAL A 237 -15.01 -3.38 2.12
CA VAL A 237 -13.67 -2.79 1.91
C VAL A 237 -13.37 -2.40 0.45
N ARG A 238 -14.15 -2.89 -0.53
CA ARG A 238 -13.91 -2.86 -1.99
C ARG A 238 -13.18 -1.60 -2.48
N HIS A 239 -13.84 -0.46 -2.36
CA HIS A 239 -13.36 0.83 -2.85
C HIS A 239 -12.04 1.28 -2.17
N MET A 240 -11.94 1.07 -0.86
CA MET A 240 -10.79 1.45 -0.02
C MET A 240 -9.59 0.53 -0.29
N PHE A 241 -9.82 -0.77 -0.46
CA PHE A 241 -8.81 -1.75 -0.86
C PHE A 241 -8.27 -1.46 -2.28
N GLU A 242 -9.15 -1.29 -3.28
CA GLU A 242 -8.74 -1.02 -4.66
C GLU A 242 -8.00 0.32 -4.81
N ARG A 243 -8.41 1.38 -4.07
CA ARG A 243 -7.65 2.64 -4.02
C ARG A 243 -6.23 2.44 -3.53
N PHE A 244 -6.02 1.69 -2.45
CA PHE A 244 -4.69 1.38 -1.91
C PHE A 244 -3.85 0.53 -2.86
N VAL A 245 -4.42 -0.57 -3.37
CA VAL A 245 -3.72 -1.49 -4.29
C VAL A 245 -3.24 -0.74 -5.54
N LYS A 246 -4.04 0.19 -6.06
CA LYS A 246 -3.70 1.05 -7.20
C LYS A 246 -2.52 2.01 -6.95
N GLN A 247 -2.13 2.27 -5.69
CA GLN A 247 -0.92 3.05 -5.38
C GLN A 247 0.35 2.18 -5.37
N LEU A 248 0.24 0.87 -5.10
CA LEU A 248 1.39 -0.02 -4.95
C LEU A 248 2.35 0.02 -6.16
N PRO A 249 1.92 -0.17 -7.43
CA PRO A 249 2.85 -0.18 -8.57
C PRO A 249 3.20 1.22 -9.12
N ARG A 250 2.73 2.31 -8.48
CA ARG A 250 2.97 3.69 -8.96
C ARG A 250 4.28 4.29 -8.48
N HIS A 251 4.67 3.99 -7.24
CA HIS A 251 5.72 4.74 -6.53
C HIS A 251 7.11 4.06 -6.53
N PHE A 252 7.20 2.91 -7.19
CA PHE A 252 8.38 2.06 -7.24
C PHE A 252 8.49 1.34 -8.58
N ILE A 253 9.71 1.18 -9.07
CA ILE A 253 10.07 0.40 -10.24
C ILE A 253 10.84 -0.83 -9.69
N PRO A 254 10.29 -2.05 -9.78
CA PRO A 254 10.96 -3.26 -9.29
C PRO A 254 12.26 -3.59 -10.01
N SER A 255 13.05 -4.49 -9.43
CA SER A 255 14.21 -5.16 -10.03
C SER A 255 13.80 -6.13 -11.13
N GLU A 256 14.72 -6.98 -11.57
CA GLU A 256 14.47 -8.04 -12.54
C GLU A 256 13.56 -9.14 -11.99
N ASN A 257 13.65 -9.39 -10.68
CA ASN A 257 13.13 -10.60 -10.04
C ASN A 257 11.88 -10.32 -9.22
N LEU A 258 10.76 -10.88 -9.65
CA LEU A 258 9.47 -10.81 -8.97
C LEU A 258 9.12 -12.17 -8.37
N THR A 259 8.36 -12.16 -7.27
CA THR A 259 7.80 -13.36 -6.63
C THR A 259 6.28 -13.26 -6.62
N ILE A 260 5.57 -14.35 -6.93
CA ILE A 260 4.14 -14.49 -6.62
C ILE A 260 3.95 -15.69 -5.69
N ASP A 261 3.30 -15.43 -4.56
CA ASP A 261 2.97 -16.45 -3.55
C ASP A 261 1.79 -15.99 -2.67
N GLU A 262 1.50 -16.75 -1.61
CA GLU A 262 0.41 -16.53 -0.68
C GLU A 262 0.82 -16.02 0.71
N GLN A 263 0.08 -15.02 1.15
CA GLN A 263 0.08 -14.51 2.52
C GLN A 263 -1.22 -14.93 3.21
N LEU A 264 -1.13 -15.40 4.46
CA LEU A 264 -2.31 -15.77 5.27
C LEU A 264 -2.44 -14.87 6.50
N VAL A 265 -3.28 -13.84 6.42
CA VAL A 265 -3.44 -12.86 7.51
C VAL A 265 -4.33 -13.45 8.62
N PRO A 266 -3.81 -13.63 9.85
CA PRO A 266 -4.52 -14.34 10.93
C PRO A 266 -5.91 -13.82 11.27
N PHE A 267 -6.92 -14.68 11.14
CA PHE A 267 -8.31 -14.37 11.49
C PHE A 267 -9.12 -15.64 11.79
N ARG A 268 -9.95 -15.57 12.85
CA ARG A 268 -10.90 -16.63 13.28
C ARG A 268 -12.29 -16.06 13.62
N GLY A 269 -12.60 -14.83 13.20
CA GLY A 269 -13.96 -14.31 13.28
C GLY A 269 -14.82 -14.88 12.15
N ARG A 270 -16.12 -14.63 12.20
CA ARG A 270 -17.03 -15.08 11.14
C ARG A 270 -16.75 -14.31 9.83
N CYS A 271 -16.47 -15.04 8.76
CA CYS A 271 -16.36 -14.53 7.39
C CYS A 271 -16.52 -15.71 6.41
N ARG A 272 -17.24 -15.53 5.29
CA ARG A 272 -17.55 -16.60 4.33
C ARG A 272 -16.33 -17.14 3.53
N PHE A 273 -15.15 -16.53 3.70
CA PHE A 273 -13.94 -16.86 2.92
C PHE A 273 -12.65 -16.96 3.76
N VAL A 274 -12.76 -17.25 5.06
CA VAL A 274 -11.60 -17.67 5.87
C VAL A 274 -11.03 -18.97 5.28
N GLN A 275 -9.72 -19.03 5.08
CA GLN A 275 -9.01 -20.21 4.61
C GLN A 275 -8.36 -20.96 5.78
N TYR A 276 -8.33 -22.29 5.66
CA TYR A 276 -7.51 -23.17 6.49
C TYR A 276 -6.32 -23.66 5.66
N ILE A 277 -5.10 -23.45 6.14
CA ILE A 277 -3.86 -23.88 5.45
C ILE A 277 -3.02 -24.67 6.47
N PRO A 278 -2.96 -26.02 6.37
CA PRO A 278 -2.35 -26.85 7.41
C PRO A 278 -0.87 -26.58 7.70
N LYS A 279 -0.11 -26.14 6.68
CA LYS A 279 1.35 -25.97 6.69
C LYS A 279 1.85 -24.59 7.16
N LYS A 280 1.12 -23.48 6.91
CA LYS A 280 1.52 -22.15 7.42
C LYS A 280 1.37 -22.11 8.95
N SER A 281 2.29 -21.42 9.63
CA SER A 281 2.39 -21.37 11.11
C SER A 281 1.08 -20.94 11.79
N VAL A 282 0.38 -19.96 11.22
CA VAL A 282 -1.00 -19.63 11.57
C VAL A 282 -1.96 -20.25 10.57
N LYS A 283 -2.59 -21.36 10.97
CA LYS A 283 -3.40 -22.17 10.05
C LYS A 283 -4.74 -21.56 9.58
N TYR A 284 -5.20 -20.45 10.16
CA TYR A 284 -6.53 -19.86 9.87
C TYR A 284 -6.43 -18.35 9.62
N GLY A 285 -6.94 -17.90 8.47
CA GLY A 285 -6.90 -16.47 8.13
C GLY A 285 -7.56 -16.07 6.83
N LEU A 286 -7.37 -14.79 6.46
CA LEU A 286 -7.71 -14.26 5.15
C LEU A 286 -6.52 -14.49 4.22
N LYS A 287 -6.72 -15.26 3.14
CA LYS A 287 -5.66 -15.53 2.15
C LYS A 287 -5.58 -14.39 1.14
N PHE A 288 -4.40 -13.80 1.03
CA PHE A 288 -4.05 -12.84 -0.01
C PHE A 288 -3.08 -13.50 -0.98
N TRP A 289 -3.26 -13.23 -2.26
CA TRP A 289 -2.23 -13.46 -3.28
C TRP A 289 -1.38 -12.20 -3.37
N VAL A 290 -0.06 -12.35 -3.37
CA VAL A 290 0.90 -11.25 -3.28
C VAL A 290 1.88 -11.31 -4.45
N LEU A 291 2.00 -10.21 -5.19
CA LEU A 291 3.07 -9.99 -6.16
C LEU A 291 4.07 -9.00 -5.55
N SER A 292 5.31 -9.44 -5.37
CA SER A 292 6.38 -8.66 -4.74
C SER A 292 7.66 -8.61 -5.57
N ASP A 293 8.43 -7.55 -5.36
CA ASP A 293 9.83 -7.45 -5.73
C ASP A 293 10.70 -8.31 -4.79
N ALA A 294 11.46 -9.27 -5.34
CA ALA A 294 12.21 -10.24 -4.53
C ALA A 294 13.33 -9.55 -3.72
N ASP A 295 14.08 -8.66 -4.36
CA ASP A 295 15.29 -8.06 -3.77
C ASP A 295 14.98 -7.01 -2.71
N SER A 296 14.05 -6.08 -3.00
CA SER A 296 13.71 -4.97 -2.11
C SER A 296 12.56 -5.28 -1.15
N ARG A 297 11.88 -6.43 -1.31
CA ARG A 297 10.67 -6.84 -0.55
C ARG A 297 9.54 -5.80 -0.65
N TYR A 298 9.41 -5.17 -1.81
CA TYR A 298 8.36 -4.20 -2.11
C TYR A 298 7.13 -4.92 -2.67
N VAL A 299 5.95 -4.70 -2.08
CA VAL A 299 4.69 -5.28 -2.55
C VAL A 299 4.15 -4.45 -3.71
N LEU A 300 4.01 -5.06 -4.90
CA LEU A 300 3.60 -4.38 -6.14
C LEU A 300 2.10 -4.50 -6.40
N SER A 301 1.48 -5.60 -5.99
CA SER A 301 0.04 -5.87 -6.11
C SER A 301 -0.39 -6.92 -5.10
N ILE A 302 -1.65 -6.86 -4.65
CA ILE A 302 -2.31 -7.87 -3.82
C ILE A 302 -3.76 -8.07 -4.25
N ASP A 303 -4.26 -9.30 -4.12
CA ASP A 303 -5.69 -9.64 -4.25
C ASP A 303 -6.15 -10.50 -3.06
N LEU A 304 -7.41 -10.37 -2.66
CA LEU A 304 -7.99 -11.04 -1.50
C LEU A 304 -8.91 -12.20 -1.94
N TYR A 305 -8.47 -13.43 -1.68
CA TYR A 305 -9.19 -14.62 -2.10
C TYR A 305 -10.53 -14.78 -1.38
N THR A 306 -11.61 -14.74 -2.14
CA THR A 306 -13.01 -14.76 -1.66
C THR A 306 -13.71 -16.12 -1.80
N GLY A 307 -12.97 -17.19 -2.13
CA GLY A 307 -13.51 -18.52 -2.41
C GLY A 307 -14.20 -18.63 -3.79
N LYS A 308 -15.07 -19.65 -3.95
CA LYS A 308 -15.88 -19.84 -5.16
C LYS A 308 -16.79 -18.63 -5.38
N LYS A 309 -16.76 -18.00 -6.56
CA LYS A 309 -17.77 -17.02 -6.99
C LYS A 309 -18.99 -17.79 -7.50
N ASP A 310 -20.18 -17.41 -7.04
CA ASP A 310 -21.47 -17.88 -7.57
C ASP A 310 -21.60 -19.42 -7.66
N ASN A 311 -20.94 -20.14 -6.72
CA ASN A 311 -20.73 -21.60 -6.67
C ASN A 311 -20.02 -22.23 -7.88
N ILE A 312 -19.74 -21.47 -8.94
CA ILE A 312 -18.98 -21.90 -10.11
C ILE A 312 -17.51 -22.12 -9.71
N ILE A 313 -16.94 -23.25 -10.13
CA ILE A 313 -15.50 -23.50 -10.06
C ILE A 313 -14.82 -22.55 -11.05
N GLN A 314 -14.00 -21.61 -10.56
CA GLN A 314 -13.22 -20.73 -11.42
C GLN A 314 -12.21 -21.57 -12.22
N LYS A 315 -12.57 -21.88 -13.47
CA LYS A 315 -11.68 -22.50 -14.44
C LYS A 315 -10.40 -21.68 -14.54
N ASP A 316 -9.25 -22.35 -14.52
CA ASP A 316 -7.93 -21.76 -14.67
C ASP A 316 -7.59 -20.65 -13.62
N LEU A 317 -8.18 -20.73 -12.41
CA LEU A 317 -7.95 -19.83 -11.27
C LEU A 317 -6.47 -19.45 -11.06
N ARG A 318 -5.57 -20.44 -11.12
CA ARG A 318 -4.10 -20.27 -10.99
C ARG A 318 -3.56 -19.22 -11.96
N THR A 319 -3.88 -19.40 -13.25
CA THR A 319 -3.48 -18.50 -14.33
C THR A 319 -4.15 -17.14 -14.16
N ASN A 320 -5.47 -17.14 -13.90
CA ASN A 320 -6.25 -15.91 -13.78
C ASN A 320 -5.77 -15.00 -12.64
N VAL A 321 -5.38 -15.56 -11.49
CA VAL A 321 -4.82 -14.80 -10.36
C VAL A 321 -3.47 -14.17 -10.74
N VAL A 322 -2.54 -14.94 -11.30
CA VAL A 322 -1.22 -14.42 -11.69
C VAL A 322 -1.35 -13.33 -12.74
N LEU A 323 -2.15 -13.56 -13.79
CA LEU A 323 -2.38 -12.55 -14.82
C LEU A 323 -3.11 -11.32 -14.28
N HIS A 324 -4.03 -11.46 -13.32
CA HIS A 324 -4.69 -10.32 -12.67
C HIS A 324 -3.70 -9.44 -11.89
N LEU A 325 -2.83 -10.04 -11.05
CA LEU A 325 -1.80 -9.30 -10.31
C LEU A 325 -0.81 -8.61 -11.25
N VAL A 326 -0.35 -9.33 -12.28
CA VAL A 326 0.58 -8.81 -13.28
C VAL A 326 -0.04 -7.69 -14.11
N ASP A 327 -1.30 -7.78 -14.50
CA ASP A 327 -1.93 -6.77 -15.36
C ASP A 327 -2.31 -5.47 -14.65
N GLN A 328 -2.19 -5.41 -13.32
CA GLN A 328 -2.17 -4.14 -12.57
C GLN A 328 -0.85 -3.37 -12.73
N LEU A 329 0.25 -4.01 -13.17
CA LEU A 329 1.52 -3.32 -13.42
C LEU A 329 1.47 -2.46 -14.69
N PRO A 330 2.10 -1.27 -14.71
CA PRO A 330 2.31 -0.51 -15.95
C PRO A 330 3.09 -1.32 -17.00
N ASN A 331 2.70 -1.26 -18.27
CA ASN A 331 3.33 -2.08 -19.33
C ASN A 331 4.83 -1.78 -19.55
N ASN A 332 5.29 -0.57 -19.23
CA ASN A 332 6.71 -0.20 -19.24
C ASN A 332 7.50 -0.77 -18.03
N VAL A 333 6.80 -1.22 -16.99
CA VAL A 333 7.35 -1.91 -15.81
C VAL A 333 7.33 -3.43 -16.00
N LYS A 334 6.42 -3.99 -16.80
CA LYS A 334 6.42 -5.44 -17.10
C LYS A 334 7.69 -5.90 -17.85
N GLN A 335 8.07 -5.21 -18.94
CA GLN A 335 9.11 -5.70 -19.85
C GLN A 335 10.46 -5.94 -19.17
N GLY A 336 11.04 -7.13 -19.41
CA GLY A 336 12.38 -7.51 -18.95
C GLY A 336 12.43 -7.98 -17.51
N ARG A 337 11.36 -8.61 -17.00
CA ARG A 337 11.30 -9.13 -15.63
C ARG A 337 10.88 -10.59 -15.60
N SER A 338 11.43 -11.33 -14.64
CA SER A 338 11.14 -12.73 -14.39
C SER A 338 10.25 -12.89 -13.17
N ILE A 339 9.24 -13.76 -13.26
CA ILE A 339 8.37 -14.11 -12.14
C ILE A 339 8.71 -15.50 -11.64
N THR A 340 9.19 -15.57 -10.40
CA THR A 340 9.30 -16.81 -9.65
C THR A 340 7.99 -17.10 -8.91
N PHE A 341 7.51 -18.33 -9.04
CA PHE A 341 6.32 -18.80 -8.33
C PHE A 341 6.43 -20.29 -7.97
N ASP A 342 5.53 -20.75 -7.11
CA ASP A 342 5.58 -22.07 -6.49
C ASP A 342 5.08 -23.22 -7.43
N ARG A 343 4.94 -24.42 -6.84
CA ARG A 343 4.41 -25.64 -7.49
C ARG A 343 2.93 -25.54 -7.84
N TYR A 344 2.14 -24.81 -7.07
CA TYR A 344 0.73 -24.54 -7.32
C TYR A 344 0.55 -23.68 -8.57
N PHE A 345 1.33 -22.62 -8.77
CA PHE A 345 1.21 -21.79 -9.98
C PHE A 345 1.82 -22.43 -11.24
N THR A 346 2.97 -23.10 -11.13
CA THR A 346 3.79 -23.53 -12.29
C THR A 346 3.02 -24.33 -13.36
N ASP A 347 2.81 -23.73 -14.52
CA ASP A 347 2.18 -24.34 -15.70
C ASP A 347 2.73 -23.74 -17.01
N LEU A 348 2.79 -24.55 -18.07
CA LEU A 348 3.31 -24.09 -19.37
C LEU A 348 2.45 -22.96 -19.97
N LYS A 349 1.12 -23.09 -19.90
CA LYS A 349 0.19 -22.08 -20.43
C LYS A 349 0.27 -20.74 -19.72
N LEU A 350 0.69 -20.75 -18.46
CA LEU A 350 0.96 -19.53 -17.71
C LEU A 350 2.28 -18.88 -18.16
N SER A 351 3.34 -19.67 -18.37
CA SER A 351 4.61 -19.16 -18.92
C SER A 351 4.42 -18.53 -20.30
N GLU A 352 3.64 -19.16 -21.18
CA GLU A 352 3.25 -18.60 -22.48
C GLU A 352 2.53 -17.26 -22.34
N ALA A 353 1.49 -17.18 -21.50
CA ALA A 353 0.72 -15.96 -21.27
C ALA A 353 1.51 -14.83 -20.56
N LEU A 354 2.64 -15.16 -19.91
CA LEU A 354 3.59 -14.17 -19.38
C LEU A 354 4.60 -13.71 -20.45
N MET A 355 5.03 -14.59 -21.34
CA MET A 355 5.88 -14.23 -22.49
C MET A 355 5.17 -13.24 -23.43
N ASP A 356 3.86 -13.38 -23.65
CA ASP A 356 3.02 -12.38 -24.35
C ASP A 356 3.06 -11.00 -23.68
N ARG A 357 3.18 -10.98 -22.34
CA ARG A 357 3.32 -9.77 -21.51
C ARG A 357 4.76 -9.25 -21.42
N LYS A 358 5.70 -9.88 -22.13
CA LYS A 358 7.16 -9.60 -22.14
C LYS A 358 7.80 -9.82 -20.78
N MET A 359 7.34 -10.84 -20.08
CA MET A 359 7.86 -11.31 -18.80
C MET A 359 8.23 -12.79 -18.92
N THR A 360 9.27 -13.21 -18.23
CA THR A 360 9.65 -14.63 -18.12
C THR A 360 9.14 -15.22 -16.82
N SER A 361 9.25 -16.53 -16.66
CA SER A 361 8.98 -17.19 -15.39
C SER A 361 9.98 -18.28 -15.04
N VAL A 362 10.03 -18.61 -13.75
CA VAL A 362 10.79 -19.74 -13.17
C VAL A 362 9.90 -20.41 -12.12
N GLY A 363 9.78 -21.74 -12.15
CA GLY A 363 8.97 -22.44 -11.14
C GLY A 363 9.14 -23.95 -11.13
N ILE A 364 8.94 -24.55 -9.96
CA ILE A 364 9.09 -26.00 -9.76
C ILE A 364 7.81 -26.71 -10.24
N VAL A 365 7.95 -27.63 -11.20
CA VAL A 365 6.82 -28.33 -11.79
C VAL A 365 6.34 -29.43 -10.85
N GLU A 366 5.06 -29.38 -10.49
CA GLU A 366 4.42 -30.49 -9.79
C GLU A 366 4.38 -31.74 -10.71
N HIS A 367 4.87 -32.88 -10.22
CA HIS A 367 5.03 -34.10 -11.03
C HIS A 367 3.73 -34.63 -11.69
N LYS A 368 2.55 -34.25 -11.16
CA LYS A 368 1.24 -34.63 -11.70
C LYS A 368 0.75 -33.76 -12.87
N ARG A 369 1.50 -32.73 -13.29
CA ARG A 369 1.15 -31.90 -14.46
C ARG A 369 1.15 -32.73 -15.74
N SER A 370 0.11 -32.55 -16.56
CA SER A 370 -0.14 -33.34 -17.77
C SER A 370 0.86 -33.06 -18.90
N PHE A 371 1.36 -31.82 -19.00
CA PHE A 371 2.36 -31.40 -20.00
C PHE A 371 3.77 -31.96 -19.71
N LEU A 372 4.04 -32.44 -18.50
CA LEU A 372 5.37 -32.88 -18.11
C LEU A 372 5.64 -34.32 -18.62
N PRO A 373 6.70 -34.55 -19.44
CA PRO A 373 7.18 -35.88 -19.82
C PRO A 373 7.37 -36.81 -18.62
N ASN A 374 7.18 -38.11 -18.80
CA ASN A 374 7.27 -39.08 -17.69
C ASN A 374 8.73 -39.40 -17.34
N GLU A 375 9.61 -39.25 -18.32
CA GLU A 375 11.03 -39.55 -18.33
C GLU A 375 11.79 -38.62 -17.36
N LEU A 376 11.28 -37.39 -17.21
CA LEU A 376 11.74 -36.35 -16.26
C LEU A 376 11.20 -36.55 -14.83
N LYS A 377 10.31 -37.53 -14.58
CA LYS A 377 9.76 -37.83 -13.24
C LYS A 377 10.48 -39.03 -12.58
N LEU A 378 11.26 -39.78 -13.35
CA LEU A 378 11.94 -41.00 -12.91
C LEU A 378 13.12 -40.66 -12.00
N CYS A 379 13.16 -41.25 -10.80
CA CYS A 379 14.34 -41.25 -9.95
C CYS A 379 15.52 -41.87 -10.70
N ARG A 380 16.63 -41.15 -10.80
CA ARG A 380 17.89 -41.63 -11.37
C ARG A 380 18.82 -42.10 -10.24
N LYS A 381 19.85 -42.88 -10.62
CA LYS A 381 20.86 -43.41 -9.67
C LYS A 381 21.98 -42.41 -9.38
N GLU A 382 22.39 -41.67 -10.41
CA GLU A 382 23.43 -40.65 -10.32
C GLU A 382 22.87 -39.44 -9.55
N LEU A 383 23.50 -39.11 -8.42
CA LEU A 383 23.19 -37.94 -7.62
C LEU A 383 23.69 -36.68 -8.36
N PHE A 384 23.00 -35.56 -8.19
CA PHE A 384 23.33 -34.25 -8.80
C PHE A 384 23.28 -34.19 -10.34
N ALA A 385 23.03 -35.31 -11.02
CA ALA A 385 22.82 -35.36 -12.46
C ALA A 385 21.61 -34.55 -12.91
N SER A 386 21.75 -33.89 -14.05
CA SER A 386 20.80 -32.90 -14.59
C SER A 386 20.48 -33.15 -16.06
N TRP A 387 19.19 -33.23 -16.39
CA TRP A 387 18.70 -33.34 -17.76
C TRP A 387 17.91 -32.10 -18.16
N PHE A 388 18.22 -31.57 -19.34
CA PHE A 388 17.65 -30.34 -19.89
C PHE A 388 16.94 -30.62 -21.21
N TYR A 389 15.76 -30.04 -21.37
CA TYR A 389 14.92 -30.19 -22.56
C TYR A 389 14.32 -28.85 -22.95
N PHE A 390 14.32 -28.53 -24.24
CA PHE A 390 13.92 -27.23 -24.76
C PHE A 390 12.70 -27.36 -25.69
N SER A 391 11.79 -26.38 -25.62
CA SER A 391 10.67 -26.22 -26.54
C SER A 391 10.41 -24.74 -26.79
N GLY A 392 10.88 -24.24 -27.95
CA GLY A 392 10.91 -22.82 -28.24
C GLY A 392 11.71 -22.03 -27.18
N PRO A 393 11.13 -21.01 -26.52
CA PRO A 393 11.78 -20.24 -25.46
C PRO A 393 11.75 -20.92 -24.08
N HIS A 394 11.12 -22.11 -23.96
CA HIS A 394 10.96 -22.80 -22.69
C HIS A 394 12.03 -23.88 -22.48
N MET A 395 12.48 -23.99 -21.24
CA MET A 395 13.38 -25.03 -20.74
C MET A 395 12.67 -25.81 -19.63
N LEU A 396 12.62 -27.14 -19.77
CA LEU A 396 12.39 -28.08 -18.69
C LEU A 396 13.73 -28.64 -18.20
N LEU A 397 13.85 -28.75 -16.88
CA LEU A 397 15.00 -29.32 -16.18
C LEU A 397 14.53 -30.40 -15.21
N SER A 398 15.25 -31.53 -15.14
CA SER A 398 15.14 -32.54 -14.09
C SER A 398 16.50 -32.73 -13.41
N TYR A 399 16.57 -32.52 -12.10
CA TYR A 399 17.78 -32.57 -11.28
C TYR A 399 17.64 -33.57 -10.12
N GLN A 400 18.57 -34.51 -10.00
CA GLN A 400 18.53 -35.57 -8.98
C GLN A 400 19.17 -35.10 -7.66
N ALA A 401 18.49 -34.19 -6.97
CA ALA A 401 19.01 -33.53 -5.76
C ALA A 401 19.27 -34.45 -4.54
N LYS A 402 18.61 -35.62 -4.46
CA LYS A 402 18.70 -36.56 -3.33
C LYS A 402 18.56 -38.01 -3.80
N GLU A 403 19.26 -38.94 -3.15
CA GLU A 403 19.11 -40.37 -3.43
C GLU A 403 17.68 -40.87 -3.22
N LYS A 404 17.22 -41.80 -4.08
CA LYS A 404 15.97 -42.59 -3.91
C LYS A 404 14.69 -41.73 -3.78
N LYS A 405 14.77 -40.43 -4.07
CA LYS A 405 13.66 -39.47 -4.11
C LYS A 405 13.36 -39.09 -5.57
N LYS A 406 12.14 -38.64 -5.82
CA LYS A 406 11.77 -38.05 -7.13
C LYS A 406 12.66 -36.83 -7.43
N PRO A 407 13.13 -36.64 -8.68
CA PRO A 407 13.96 -35.49 -9.04
C PRO A 407 13.20 -34.17 -8.89
N VAL A 408 13.95 -33.09 -8.64
CA VAL A 408 13.44 -31.72 -8.70
C VAL A 408 13.24 -31.37 -10.17
N VAL A 409 12.00 -31.03 -10.54
CA VAL A 409 11.66 -30.65 -11.91
C VAL A 409 11.34 -29.16 -11.95
N LEU A 410 11.91 -28.43 -12.90
CA LEU A 410 11.78 -26.98 -13.03
C LEU A 410 11.38 -26.62 -14.47
N LEU A 411 10.46 -25.67 -14.62
CA LEU A 411 10.10 -25.03 -15.89
C LEU A 411 10.58 -23.58 -15.86
N SER A 412 11.18 -23.11 -16.95
CA SER A 412 11.54 -21.71 -17.10
C SER A 412 11.41 -21.21 -18.55
N SER A 413 11.12 -19.91 -18.69
CA SER A 413 11.31 -19.13 -19.92
C SER A 413 12.44 -18.10 -19.79
N ALA A 414 13.02 -17.95 -18.60
CA ALA A 414 14.15 -17.06 -18.33
C ALA A 414 15.47 -17.64 -18.85
N HIS A 415 15.65 -18.96 -18.79
CA HIS A 415 16.88 -19.67 -19.15
C HIS A 415 16.83 -20.16 -20.61
N GLU A 416 17.81 -19.75 -21.42
CA GLU A 416 17.93 -20.17 -22.84
C GLU A 416 18.88 -21.36 -23.05
N PHE A 417 19.73 -21.67 -22.07
CA PHE A 417 20.81 -22.66 -22.18
C PHE A 417 20.84 -23.57 -20.94
N ALA A 418 21.43 -24.75 -21.09
CA ALA A 418 21.72 -25.64 -19.97
C ALA A 418 23.03 -25.20 -19.32
N GLU A 419 22.93 -24.51 -18.19
CA GLU A 419 24.08 -23.98 -17.44
C GLU A 419 24.01 -24.51 -15.99
N VAL A 420 25.17 -24.96 -15.51
CA VAL A 420 25.37 -25.76 -14.29
C VAL A 420 26.65 -25.25 -13.62
N PHE A 421 26.63 -25.11 -12.29
CA PHE A 421 27.82 -24.74 -11.52
C PHE A 421 28.83 -25.89 -11.47
N ASP A 422 30.11 -25.53 -11.53
CA ASP A 422 31.24 -26.42 -11.32
C ASP A 422 31.49 -26.56 -9.80
N ASP A 423 30.52 -27.16 -9.11
CA ASP A 423 30.52 -27.42 -7.67
C ASP A 423 30.18 -28.88 -7.36
N GLU A 424 30.45 -29.35 -6.13
CA GLU A 424 30.19 -30.74 -5.70
C GLU A 424 28.74 -31.17 -5.93
N LYS A 425 27.80 -30.21 -5.85
CA LYS A 425 26.36 -30.41 -5.99
C LYS A 425 25.90 -30.25 -7.45
N ARG A 426 26.81 -29.94 -8.39
CA ARG A 426 26.59 -29.69 -9.83
C ARG A 426 25.27 -28.96 -10.07
N LEU A 427 25.07 -27.84 -9.36
CA LEU A 427 23.76 -27.22 -9.23
C LEU A 427 23.38 -26.49 -10.53
N PRO A 428 22.21 -26.75 -11.15
CA PRO A 428 21.75 -25.98 -12.30
C PRO A 428 21.48 -24.52 -11.95
N CYS A 429 21.93 -23.59 -12.78
CA CYS A 429 21.75 -22.15 -12.55
C CYS A 429 20.27 -21.79 -12.36
N ALA A 430 19.36 -22.41 -13.11
CA ALA A 430 17.93 -22.17 -12.97
C ALA A 430 17.33 -22.59 -11.61
N ILE A 431 17.95 -23.56 -10.91
CA ILE A 431 17.55 -23.95 -9.54
C ILE A 431 18.17 -23.00 -8.52
N HIS A 432 19.38 -22.50 -8.76
CA HIS A 432 20.01 -21.47 -7.95
C HIS A 432 19.18 -20.16 -7.97
N ASP A 433 18.83 -19.67 -9.15
CA ASP A 433 18.05 -18.45 -9.35
C ASP A 433 16.63 -18.59 -8.77
N TYR A 434 16.00 -19.75 -8.92
CA TYR A 434 14.75 -20.08 -8.23
C TYR A 434 14.90 -20.01 -6.70
N ASN A 435 15.98 -20.57 -6.15
CA ASN A 435 16.22 -20.58 -4.71
C ASN A 435 16.50 -19.19 -4.13
N GLN A 436 17.19 -18.31 -4.86
CA GLN A 436 17.36 -16.90 -4.48
C GLN A 436 16.02 -16.15 -4.43
N THR A 437 15.14 -16.37 -5.41
CA THR A 437 13.98 -15.49 -5.67
C THR A 437 12.65 -15.98 -5.09
N LYS A 438 12.50 -17.27 -4.79
CA LYS A 438 11.26 -17.85 -4.21
C LYS A 438 10.87 -17.27 -2.85
N GLY A 439 11.83 -16.75 -2.08
CA GLY A 439 11.62 -16.30 -0.71
C GLY A 439 11.00 -14.89 -0.56
N GLY A 440 10.70 -14.19 -1.65
CA GLY A 440 10.30 -12.76 -1.61
C GLY A 440 9.07 -12.48 -0.74
N VAL A 441 8.00 -13.27 -0.89
CA VAL A 441 6.75 -13.09 -0.12
C VAL A 441 6.89 -13.57 1.33
N ASP A 442 7.55 -14.71 1.59
CA ASP A 442 7.81 -15.17 2.96
C ASP A 442 8.69 -14.16 3.74
N ALA A 443 9.64 -13.47 3.08
CA ALA A 443 10.42 -12.41 3.70
C ALA A 443 9.57 -11.16 4.04
N ILE A 444 8.46 -10.92 3.32
CA ILE A 444 7.46 -9.91 3.64
C ILE A 444 6.57 -10.37 4.81
N ASP A 445 6.12 -11.63 4.84
CA ASP A 445 5.36 -12.20 5.97
C ASP A 445 6.16 -12.15 7.28
N GLN A 446 7.42 -12.59 7.26
CA GLN A 446 8.36 -12.47 8.39
C GLN A 446 8.58 -11.01 8.82
N CYS A 447 8.59 -10.08 7.87
CA CYS A 447 8.63 -8.64 8.19
C CYS A 447 7.34 -8.21 8.89
N ILE A 448 6.16 -8.55 8.36
CA ILE A 448 4.87 -8.16 8.93
C ILE A 448 4.73 -8.73 10.34
N GLU A 449 4.95 -10.03 10.56
CA GLU A 449 4.85 -10.68 11.87
C GLU A 449 5.66 -9.96 12.96
N ASN A 450 6.90 -9.54 12.64
CA ASN A 450 7.81 -8.93 13.62
C ASN A 450 7.32 -7.62 14.26
N TYR A 451 6.48 -6.83 13.56
CA TYR A 451 6.02 -5.50 13.98
C TYR A 451 4.56 -5.18 13.63
N THR A 452 3.73 -6.21 13.38
CA THR A 452 2.36 -6.04 12.86
C THR A 452 1.49 -5.13 13.73
N VAL A 453 0.73 -4.25 13.08
CA VAL A 453 -0.26 -3.39 13.75
C VAL A 453 -1.52 -4.13 14.17
N ARG A 454 -1.70 -5.37 13.69
CA ARG A 454 -2.90 -6.20 13.81
C ARG A 454 -3.29 -6.48 15.26
N ARG A 455 -4.43 -5.92 15.67
CA ARG A 455 -5.12 -6.25 16.92
C ARG A 455 -6.23 -7.29 16.71
N ILE A 456 -6.58 -7.98 17.79
CA ILE A 456 -7.72 -8.93 17.80
C ILE A 456 -9.00 -8.18 17.40
N SER A 457 -9.68 -8.68 16.36
CA SER A 457 -10.93 -8.13 15.83
C SER A 457 -11.92 -9.27 15.57
N ARG A 458 -13.22 -9.01 15.75
CA ARG A 458 -14.31 -9.88 15.26
C ARG A 458 -14.77 -9.50 13.85
N ARG A 459 -14.40 -8.31 13.38
CA ARG A 459 -14.78 -7.72 12.08
C ARG A 459 -13.62 -7.94 11.09
N TRP A 460 -13.84 -8.73 10.04
CA TRP A 460 -12.82 -9.02 9.02
C TRP A 460 -12.34 -7.77 8.24
N PRO A 461 -13.16 -6.71 7.98
CA PRO A 461 -12.68 -5.51 7.28
C PRO A 461 -11.52 -4.80 7.99
N MET A 462 -11.51 -4.81 9.32
CA MET A 462 -10.40 -4.26 10.12
C MET A 462 -9.10 -5.04 9.93
N VAL A 463 -9.17 -6.34 9.63
CA VAL A 463 -7.98 -7.18 9.42
C VAL A 463 -7.34 -6.87 8.06
N VAL A 464 -8.14 -6.62 7.03
CA VAL A 464 -7.67 -6.10 5.73
C VAL A 464 -6.98 -4.75 5.94
N PHE A 465 -7.62 -3.82 6.66
CA PHE A 465 -7.05 -2.50 6.97
C PHE A 465 -5.73 -2.57 7.77
N TYR A 466 -5.62 -3.47 8.74
CA TYR A 466 -4.33 -3.71 9.44
C TYR A 466 -3.25 -4.21 8.49
N ASN A 467 -3.58 -5.16 7.59
CA ASN A 467 -2.62 -5.66 6.61
C ASN A 467 -2.17 -4.57 5.62
N MET A 468 -3.08 -3.69 5.20
CA MET A 468 -2.76 -2.54 4.37
C MET A 468 -1.80 -1.55 5.07
N ILE A 469 -1.95 -1.32 6.38
CA ILE A 469 -1.02 -0.50 7.15
C ILE A 469 0.36 -1.18 7.22
N ASP A 470 0.40 -2.49 7.50
CA ASP A 470 1.64 -3.26 7.59
C ASP A 470 2.42 -3.28 6.26
N ILE A 471 1.72 -3.53 5.14
CA ILE A 471 2.29 -3.48 3.77
C ILE A 471 2.70 -2.05 3.40
N GLY A 472 1.82 -1.06 3.60
CA GLY A 472 2.10 0.34 3.28
C GLY A 472 3.32 0.88 4.04
N ALA A 473 3.52 0.46 5.30
CA ALA A 473 4.69 0.83 6.09
C ALA A 473 5.98 0.13 5.63
N ILE A 474 5.91 -1.07 5.03
CA ILE A 474 7.06 -1.73 4.39
C ILE A 474 7.43 -1.00 3.10
N ASN A 475 6.47 -0.78 2.19
CA ASN A 475 6.71 -0.07 0.93
C ASN A 475 7.22 1.36 1.15
N ALA A 476 6.68 2.07 2.14
CA ALA A 476 7.14 3.40 2.56
C ALA A 476 8.59 3.40 3.07
N MET A 477 9.01 2.33 3.75
CA MET A 477 10.38 2.14 4.21
C MET A 477 11.33 1.86 3.05
N THR A 478 10.95 0.98 2.11
CA THR A 478 11.78 0.68 0.93
C THR A 478 11.97 1.92 0.07
N ILE A 479 10.91 2.70 -0.20
CA ILE A 479 11.01 4.00 -0.90
C ILE A 479 11.97 4.96 -0.17
N TRP A 480 11.85 5.08 1.15
CA TRP A 480 12.71 5.95 1.95
C TRP A 480 14.18 5.54 1.86
N LEU A 481 14.48 4.24 1.98
CA LEU A 481 15.85 3.72 1.91
C LEU A 481 16.47 3.81 0.50
N CYS A 482 15.69 3.63 -0.56
CA CYS A 482 16.18 3.83 -1.93
C CYS A 482 16.64 5.27 -2.20
N GLN A 483 16.04 6.26 -1.52
CA GLN A 483 16.41 7.68 -1.66
C GLN A 483 17.45 8.13 -0.62
N ASN A 484 17.47 7.49 0.55
CA ASN A 484 18.33 7.82 1.69
C ASN A 484 19.22 6.63 2.03
N SER A 485 20.00 6.14 1.06
CA SER A 485 20.78 4.89 1.18
C SER A 485 21.85 4.88 2.28
N SER A 486 22.23 6.06 2.80
CA SER A 486 23.15 6.23 3.94
C SER A 486 22.45 6.27 5.31
N TRP A 487 21.11 6.33 5.35
CA TRP A 487 20.33 6.50 6.58
C TRP A 487 20.32 5.23 7.42
N ASN A 488 20.92 5.30 8.61
CA ASN A 488 21.01 4.21 9.60
C ASN A 488 21.66 2.89 9.11
N VAL A 489 22.44 2.87 8.02
CA VAL A 489 23.08 1.65 7.47
C VAL A 489 23.79 0.79 8.52
N LYS A 490 24.50 1.42 9.47
CA LYS A 490 25.22 0.73 10.57
C LYS A 490 24.31 0.26 11.72
N ARG A 491 22.98 0.21 11.55
CA ARG A 491 22.00 -0.22 12.57
C ARG A 491 21.26 -1.48 12.12
N THR A 492 21.33 -2.53 12.94
CA THR A 492 20.56 -3.77 12.75
C THR A 492 19.04 -3.57 12.96
N ASN A 493 18.63 -2.51 13.65
CA ASN A 493 17.23 -2.24 13.99
C ASN A 493 16.56 -1.14 13.13
N THR A 494 17.07 -0.88 11.92
CA THR A 494 16.62 0.22 11.04
C THR A 494 15.10 0.25 10.78
N ARG A 495 14.43 -0.90 10.63
CA ARG A 495 12.95 -0.94 10.50
C ARG A 495 12.22 -0.47 11.78
N ARG A 496 12.75 -0.82 12.95
CA ARG A 496 12.24 -0.32 14.24
C ARG A 496 12.39 1.20 14.33
N ILE A 497 13.51 1.75 13.86
CA ILE A 497 13.76 3.21 13.83
C ILE A 497 12.77 3.89 12.88
N PHE A 498 12.59 3.38 11.66
CA PHE A 498 11.65 3.91 10.66
C PHE A 498 10.22 3.97 11.23
N LEU A 499 9.70 2.83 11.71
CA LEU A 499 8.36 2.76 12.30
C LEU A 499 8.21 3.68 13.51
N THR A 500 9.25 3.83 14.34
CA THR A 500 9.24 4.75 15.50
C THR A 500 9.16 6.22 15.07
N GLN A 501 9.79 6.59 13.96
CA GLN A 501 9.70 7.96 13.42
C GLN A 501 8.34 8.19 12.75
N LEU A 502 7.80 7.20 12.01
CA LEU A 502 6.47 7.25 11.40
C LEU A 502 5.35 7.37 12.46
N SER A 503 5.38 6.54 13.50
CA SER A 503 4.47 6.61 14.67
C SER A 503 4.47 8.01 15.31
N LYS A 504 5.65 8.58 15.54
CA LYS A 504 5.79 9.94 16.09
C LYS A 504 5.29 11.02 15.13
N ALA A 505 5.52 10.89 13.83
CA ALA A 505 5.04 11.86 12.83
C ALA A 505 3.50 11.89 12.79
N LEU A 506 2.88 10.71 12.67
CA LEU A 506 1.42 10.53 12.63
C LEU A 506 0.71 11.02 13.90
N THR A 507 1.34 10.92 15.08
CA THR A 507 0.76 11.37 16.36
C THR A 507 1.07 12.83 16.70
N ASN A 508 2.03 13.48 16.02
CA ASN A 508 2.54 14.81 16.36
C ASN A 508 1.45 15.90 16.35
N LEU A 509 0.61 15.94 15.31
CA LEU A 509 -0.41 16.98 15.18
C LEU A 509 -1.46 16.89 16.30
N GLN A 510 -1.90 15.69 16.65
CA GLN A 510 -2.86 15.48 17.73
C GLN A 510 -2.27 15.80 19.11
N LEU A 511 -1.00 15.45 19.35
CA LEU A 511 -0.26 15.88 20.54
C LEU A 511 -0.19 17.41 20.64
N GLN A 512 0.05 18.11 19.53
CA GLN A 512 0.06 19.57 19.49
C GLN A 512 -1.32 20.18 19.75
N CYS A 513 -2.40 19.64 19.16
CA CYS A 513 -3.76 20.08 19.43
C CYS A 513 -4.11 19.94 20.93
N ARG A 514 -3.91 18.74 21.48
CA ARG A 514 -4.21 18.44 22.89
C ARG A 514 -3.33 19.23 23.86
N SER A 515 -2.09 19.57 23.50
CA SER A 515 -1.23 20.45 24.31
C SER A 515 -1.76 21.90 24.45
N LYS A 516 -2.63 22.34 23.52
CA LYS A 516 -3.31 23.65 23.59
C LYS A 516 -4.54 23.54 24.49
N GLU A 517 -5.33 22.48 24.35
CA GLU A 517 -6.51 22.18 25.18
C GLU A 517 -6.18 22.04 26.67
N VAL A 518 -5.10 21.33 27.00
CA VAL A 518 -4.69 21.05 28.39
C VAL A 518 -4.37 22.32 29.20
N ARG A 519 -4.13 23.46 28.55
CA ARG A 519 -3.98 24.77 29.21
C ARG A 519 -5.28 25.31 29.83
N LEU A 520 -6.42 24.65 29.61
CA LEU A 520 -7.73 24.99 30.17
C LEU A 520 -8.19 24.03 31.30
N MET A 521 -7.36 23.09 31.75
CA MET A 521 -7.66 22.28 32.94
C MET A 521 -7.15 22.95 34.23
N PRO A 522 -7.94 22.96 35.32
CA PRO A 522 -7.48 23.43 36.63
C PRO A 522 -6.24 22.67 37.11
N LYS A 523 -5.37 23.35 37.86
CA LYS A 523 -4.16 22.76 38.44
C LYS A 523 -4.53 21.60 39.38
N ALA A 524 -4.17 20.37 39.01
CA ALA A 524 -4.19 19.24 39.92
C ALA A 524 -3.00 19.32 40.90
N THR A 525 -3.12 20.17 41.92
CA THR A 525 -2.17 20.23 43.04
C THR A 525 -2.40 19.02 43.95
N GLY A 526 -1.65 17.95 43.73
CA GLY A 526 -1.74 16.71 44.51
C GLY A 526 -0.47 15.86 44.36
N SER A 527 0.27 15.76 45.46
CA SER A 527 1.59 15.11 45.60
C SER A 527 1.86 13.88 44.73
N LEU A 528 3.03 13.87 44.07
CA LEU A 528 3.77 12.64 43.77
C LEU A 528 5.26 12.97 43.53
N SER A 529 6.02 12.94 44.62
CA SER A 529 7.49 12.98 44.57
C SER A 529 8.05 11.67 44.06
N ASN A 530 8.81 11.73 42.95
CA ASN A 530 9.93 10.86 42.52
C ASN A 530 9.79 10.39 41.05
N GLY A 531 10.82 10.66 40.24
CA GLY A 531 11.30 9.65 39.27
C GLY A 531 11.38 9.98 37.78
N VAL A 532 10.71 11.01 37.25
CA VAL A 532 10.94 11.50 35.87
C VAL A 532 10.77 13.02 35.81
N ASP A 533 11.79 13.76 35.38
CA ASP A 533 11.72 15.22 35.38
C ASP A 533 11.00 15.78 34.13
N LEU A 534 9.85 16.40 34.36
CA LEU A 534 9.08 17.14 33.36
C LEU A 534 9.82 18.41 32.86
N GLN A 535 10.81 18.90 33.61
CA GLN A 535 11.62 20.05 33.23
C GLN A 535 12.43 19.80 31.96
N ASP A 536 12.91 18.59 31.70
CA ASP A 536 13.75 18.33 30.50
C ASP A 536 12.95 18.47 29.20
N ILE A 537 11.73 17.94 29.17
CA ILE A 537 10.80 18.10 28.05
C ILE A 537 10.42 19.58 27.89
N HIS A 538 10.17 20.28 29.00
CA HIS A 538 9.94 21.72 28.99
C HIS A 538 11.16 22.53 28.55
N HIS A 539 12.39 22.09 28.84
CA HIS A 539 13.63 22.77 28.52
C HIS A 539 13.98 22.60 27.03
N GLN A 540 13.82 21.40 26.47
CA GLN A 540 13.94 21.16 25.03
C GLN A 540 12.87 21.94 24.25
N ALA A 541 11.61 21.92 24.69
CA ALA A 541 10.54 22.72 24.10
C ALA A 541 10.76 24.23 24.26
N SER A 542 11.32 24.68 25.39
CA SER A 542 11.68 26.09 25.63
C SER A 542 12.80 26.53 24.70
N ASN A 543 13.84 25.72 24.50
CA ASN A 543 14.97 26.06 23.64
C ASN A 543 14.61 26.03 22.15
N GLN A 544 13.72 25.13 21.70
CA GLN A 544 13.10 25.28 20.37
C GLN A 544 12.22 26.53 20.28
N ASN A 545 11.41 26.86 21.30
CA ASN A 545 10.62 28.11 21.31
C ASN A 545 11.47 29.38 21.48
N LYS A 546 12.72 29.29 21.93
CA LYS A 546 13.71 30.39 21.89
C LYS A 546 14.28 30.52 20.48
N LYS A 547 14.77 29.43 19.87
CA LYS A 547 15.26 29.43 18.48
C LYS A 547 14.17 29.92 17.50
N ASN A 548 12.94 29.43 17.62
CA ASN A 548 11.81 29.88 16.79
C ASN A 548 11.42 31.34 17.05
N ARG A 549 11.56 31.88 18.26
CA ARG A 549 11.37 33.32 18.52
C ARG A 549 12.50 34.18 17.95
N TYR A 550 13.73 33.69 17.98
CA TYR A 550 14.89 34.37 17.37
C TYR A 550 14.77 34.39 15.84
N PHE A 551 14.48 33.23 15.24
CA PHE A 551 14.22 33.11 13.80
C PHE A 551 13.00 33.94 13.37
N LYS A 552 11.90 33.93 14.15
CA LYS A 552 10.72 34.77 13.85
C LYS A 552 11.00 36.27 14.00
N ARG A 553 11.87 36.71 14.92
CA ARG A 553 12.35 38.09 14.97
C ARG A 553 13.14 38.46 13.71
N ILE A 554 14.12 37.64 13.33
CA ILE A 554 14.91 37.84 12.10
C ILE A 554 13.99 37.89 10.87
N CYS A 555 13.08 36.93 10.69
CA CYS A 555 12.11 36.96 9.59
C CYS A 555 11.21 38.20 9.65
N CYS A 556 10.61 38.57 10.78
CA CYS A 556 9.77 39.78 10.85
C CYS A 556 10.55 41.09 10.59
N GLN A 557 11.87 41.11 10.82
CA GLN A 557 12.71 42.29 10.62
C GLN A 557 13.25 42.41 9.19
N TYR A 558 13.63 41.29 8.54
CA TYR A 558 14.23 41.30 7.20
C TYR A 558 13.27 40.89 6.08
N LEU A 559 12.20 40.12 6.33
CA LEU A 559 11.24 39.74 5.29
C LEU A 559 10.57 40.95 4.61
N PRO A 560 10.18 42.05 5.32
CA PRO A 560 9.63 43.24 4.66
C PRO A 560 10.65 43.90 3.71
N VAL A 561 11.93 43.93 4.11
CA VAL A 561 13.02 44.50 3.30
C VAL A 561 13.30 43.64 2.07
N CYS A 562 13.38 42.31 2.23
CA CYS A 562 13.55 41.40 1.11
C CYS A 562 12.35 41.43 0.15
N LEU A 563 11.12 41.53 0.66
CA LEU A 563 9.92 41.65 -0.17
C LEU A 563 9.91 42.98 -0.93
N PHE A 564 10.30 44.09 -0.29
CA PHE A 564 10.43 45.39 -0.93
C PHE A 564 11.49 45.39 -2.02
N LEU A 565 12.69 44.84 -1.76
CA LEU A 565 13.76 44.73 -2.76
C LEU A 565 13.36 43.82 -3.94
N PHE A 566 12.62 42.74 -3.68
CA PHE A 566 12.09 41.84 -4.72
C PHE A 566 11.03 42.53 -5.59
N LEU A 567 10.10 43.28 -4.97
CA LEU A 567 9.10 44.07 -5.68
C LEU A 567 9.74 45.24 -6.47
N LEU A 568 10.80 45.87 -5.92
CA LEU A 568 11.58 46.89 -6.62
C LEU A 568 12.28 46.30 -7.85
N ALA A 569 12.89 45.11 -7.73
CA ALA A 569 13.51 44.41 -8.85
C ALA A 569 12.49 44.04 -9.94
N ILE A 570 11.29 43.57 -9.56
CA ILE A 570 10.18 43.33 -10.49
C ILE A 570 9.73 44.63 -11.17
N PHE A 571 9.60 45.73 -10.42
CA PHE A 571 9.20 47.02 -10.97
C PHE A 571 10.23 47.56 -11.99
N LEU A 572 11.53 47.46 -11.68
CA LEU A 572 12.61 47.83 -12.59
C LEU A 572 12.65 46.93 -13.84
N LEU A 573 12.39 45.63 -13.69
CA LEU A 573 12.27 44.71 -14.82
C LEU A 573 11.10 45.09 -15.74
N ILE A 574 9.92 45.37 -15.17
CA ILE A 574 8.73 45.80 -15.91
C ILE A 574 8.96 47.15 -16.59
N ALA A 575 9.60 48.11 -15.92
CA ALA A 575 9.97 49.39 -16.51
C ALA A 575 10.97 49.25 -17.67
N GLY A 576 11.95 48.36 -17.56
CA GLY A 576 12.87 48.02 -18.65
C GLY A 576 12.18 47.36 -19.85
N ILE A 577 11.25 46.43 -19.60
CA ILE A 577 10.43 45.80 -20.64
C ILE A 577 9.52 46.83 -21.32
N ALA A 578 8.89 47.73 -20.56
CA ALA A 578 8.07 48.82 -21.11
C ALA A 578 8.90 49.79 -21.97
N ALA A 579 10.11 50.14 -21.53
CA ALA A 579 11.03 50.97 -22.32
C ALA A 579 11.46 50.27 -23.62
N MET A 580 11.76 48.97 -23.59
CA MET A 580 12.03 48.20 -24.81
C MET A 580 10.80 48.13 -25.73
N LEU A 581 9.59 47.94 -25.20
CA LEU A 581 8.37 47.93 -26.00
C LEU A 581 8.11 49.29 -26.66
N VAL A 582 8.34 50.40 -25.97
CA VAL A 582 8.25 51.76 -26.55
C VAL A 582 9.34 52.00 -27.61
N ALA A 583 10.52 51.40 -27.47
CA ALA A 583 11.57 51.46 -28.50
C ALA A 583 11.28 50.56 -29.72
N LEU A 584 10.62 49.43 -29.53
CA LEU A 584 10.21 48.50 -30.59
C LEU A 584 8.96 48.96 -31.35
N ILE A 585 8.02 49.62 -30.67
CA ILE A 585 6.86 50.28 -31.28
C ILE A 585 7.32 51.66 -31.77
N GLY A 586 8.19 51.65 -32.79
CA GLY A 586 8.73 52.86 -33.40
C GLY A 586 7.63 53.71 -34.03
N ILE A 587 7.29 54.83 -33.36
CA ILE A 587 6.20 55.73 -33.77
C ILE A 587 6.51 56.33 -35.15
N PRO A 588 5.70 56.05 -36.20
CA PRO A 588 5.88 56.69 -37.49
C PRO A 588 5.54 58.18 -37.40
N LYS A 589 6.46 59.05 -37.79
CA LYS A 589 6.14 60.46 -38.02
C LYS A 589 5.36 60.61 -39.32
N THR A 590 4.32 61.44 -39.30
CA THR A 590 3.61 62.07 -40.43
C THR A 590 3.02 61.14 -41.51
N ILE A 591 1.71 61.24 -41.76
CA ILE A 591 1.17 61.89 -42.98
C ILE A 591 -0.36 62.03 -42.93
N THR A 592 -0.80 63.26 -43.17
CA THR A 592 -2.01 63.79 -43.83
C THR A 592 -3.34 63.01 -43.87
N THR A 593 -4.41 63.75 -43.58
CA THR A 593 -5.83 63.46 -43.87
C THR A 593 -6.15 63.18 -45.35
N THR A 594 -7.22 62.44 -45.65
CA THR A 594 -8.37 62.87 -46.49
C THR A 594 -9.56 61.90 -46.32
N THR A 595 -10.78 62.35 -46.62
CA THR A 595 -12.07 61.69 -46.37
C THR A 595 -12.53 60.70 -47.44
N ALA A 596 -13.55 59.91 -47.08
CA ALA A 596 -14.23 58.89 -47.87
C ALA A 596 -14.91 59.37 -49.17
N ALA A 597 -15.24 58.40 -50.02
CA ALA A 597 -16.31 58.50 -51.01
C ALA A 597 -17.12 57.18 -51.03
N THR A 598 -18.44 57.28 -50.90
CA THR A 598 -19.39 56.15 -51.04
C THR A 598 -20.52 56.59 -51.96
N THR A 599 -20.78 55.84 -53.04
CA THR A 599 -21.84 56.16 -54.00
C THR A 599 -23.08 55.31 -53.71
N THR A 600 -24.23 55.95 -53.54
CA THR A 600 -25.51 55.32 -53.15
C THR A 600 -26.45 55.09 -54.33
N ALA A 601 -27.15 53.93 -54.34
CA ALA A 601 -28.44 53.75 -55.01
C ALA A 601 -29.27 52.64 -54.32
N THR A 602 -30.33 53.06 -53.63
CA THR A 602 -31.73 52.55 -53.62
C THR A 602 -32.02 51.12 -54.16
N THR A 603 -32.96 50.31 -53.60
CA THR A 603 -34.37 50.68 -53.29
C THR A 603 -35.09 49.65 -52.39
N THR A 604 -36.12 50.07 -51.63
CA THR A 604 -37.25 49.26 -51.03
C THR A 604 -36.90 48.25 -49.90
N THR A 605 -37.75 47.92 -48.91
CA THR A 605 -39.20 48.20 -48.66
C THR A 605 -39.55 48.30 -47.14
N THR A 606 -40.58 49.10 -46.79
CA THR A 606 -41.48 49.01 -45.60
C THR A 606 -40.98 48.81 -44.16
N THR A 607 -41.25 49.82 -43.33
CA THR A 607 -41.78 49.78 -41.93
C THR A 607 -42.75 50.98 -41.80
N THR A 608 -43.65 51.17 -40.83
CA THR A 608 -43.62 50.97 -39.35
C THR A 608 -45.09 50.71 -38.88
N THR A 609 -45.65 50.95 -37.68
CA THR A 609 -45.51 51.92 -36.54
C THR A 609 -46.51 51.44 -35.45
N THR A 610 -46.41 51.59 -34.12
CA THR A 610 -45.40 52.13 -33.16
C THR A 610 -45.56 51.32 -31.82
N THR A 611 -45.51 51.74 -30.53
CA THR A 611 -45.34 53.02 -29.80
C THR A 611 -44.88 52.74 -28.34
N THR A 612 -43.75 53.34 -27.89
CA THR A 612 -43.42 53.72 -26.47
C THR A 612 -43.45 52.65 -25.34
N THR A 613 -42.76 52.81 -24.19
CA THR A 613 -42.26 54.02 -23.48
C THR A 613 -40.96 53.70 -22.71
N ALA A 614 -40.24 54.72 -22.24
CA ALA A 614 -38.98 54.59 -21.49
C ALA A 614 -38.91 55.50 -20.25
N THR A 615 -37.95 55.23 -19.35
CA THR A 615 -37.52 56.14 -18.27
C THR A 615 -36.01 56.03 -18.04
N THR A 616 -35.41 57.07 -17.46
CA THR A 616 -33.94 57.29 -17.43
C THR A 616 -33.53 58.05 -16.18
N THR A 617 -32.34 57.76 -15.63
CA THR A 617 -31.68 58.64 -14.64
C THR A 617 -30.17 58.66 -14.85
N THR A 618 -29.53 59.79 -14.57
CA THR A 618 -28.11 60.09 -14.89
C THR A 618 -27.27 60.40 -13.65
N ALA A 619 -25.95 60.47 -13.81
CA ALA A 619 -24.97 60.75 -12.75
C ALA A 619 -24.40 62.18 -12.82
N SER A 620 -23.68 62.61 -11.78
CA SER A 620 -22.88 63.83 -11.77
C SER A 620 -21.60 63.68 -10.93
N MET A 621 -20.57 64.48 -11.26
CA MET A 621 -19.29 64.57 -10.52
C MET A 621 -19.06 66.00 -10.05
N THR A 622 -18.34 66.19 -8.94
CA THR A 622 -17.69 67.45 -8.58
C THR A 622 -16.32 67.22 -7.94
N THR A 623 -15.37 68.13 -8.21
CA THR A 623 -13.95 68.06 -7.84
C THR A 623 -13.60 68.91 -6.62
N ALA A 624 -12.59 68.50 -5.84
CA ALA A 624 -11.86 69.38 -4.92
C ALA A 624 -10.38 68.95 -4.80
N THR A 625 -9.48 69.89 -4.55
CA THR A 625 -8.01 69.68 -4.54
C THR A 625 -7.29 70.50 -3.47
N SER A 626 -6.08 70.08 -3.12
CA SER A 626 -4.96 70.85 -2.54
C SER A 626 -4.70 70.76 -1.03
N LYS A 627 -3.40 70.92 -0.69
CA LYS A 627 -2.75 70.99 0.64
C LYS A 627 -2.67 69.66 1.44
N ALA A 628 -1.53 69.30 2.04
CA ALA A 628 -0.17 69.85 1.93
C ALA A 628 0.90 68.79 2.29
N THR A 629 2.14 69.01 1.84
CA THR A 629 3.32 68.18 2.15
C THR A 629 4.34 68.99 2.98
N PHE A 630 5.29 68.28 3.61
CA PHE A 630 6.44 68.80 4.37
C PHE A 630 6.18 69.47 5.73
N ALA A 631 6.50 68.73 6.80
CA ALA A 631 7.00 69.26 8.07
C ALA A 631 8.03 68.28 8.68
N PHE A 632 9.32 68.56 8.38
CA PHE A 632 10.57 68.24 9.10
C PHE A 632 10.71 67.03 10.06
N LEU A 633 11.83 66.30 9.87
CA LEU A 633 12.54 65.60 10.95
C LEU A 633 13.20 66.59 11.91
N SER A 634 13.31 66.23 13.19
CA SER A 634 14.35 66.75 14.10
C SER A 634 14.81 65.70 15.11
N VAL A 635 16.05 65.24 14.92
CA VAL A 635 17.09 64.80 15.88
C VAL A 635 16.67 64.37 17.31
N TYR A 636 16.94 63.10 17.66
CA TYR A 636 17.60 62.56 18.88
C TYR A 636 17.67 61.02 18.66
N ILE A 637 18.77 60.25 18.71
CA ILE A 637 20.05 60.21 19.45
C ILE A 637 19.93 59.53 20.84
N HIS A 638 20.52 58.33 20.94
CA HIS A 638 20.57 57.38 22.08
C HIS A 638 19.20 56.84 22.56
N GLU A 639 19.10 55.61 23.08
CA GLU A 639 20.13 54.55 23.31
C GLU A 639 20.05 53.39 22.30
#